data_AF-A0A8J7VC30-F1
#
_entry.id   AF-A0A8J7VC30-F1
#
_cell.length_a   1.000
_cell.length_b   1.000
_cell.length_c   1.000
_cell.angle_alpha   90.00
_cell.angle_beta   90.00
_cell.angle_gamma   90.00
#
_symmetry.space_group_name_H-M   'P 1'
#
loop_
_entity.id
_entity.type
_entity.pdbx_description
1 polymer ?
#
loop_
_entity_poly.entity_id
_entity_poly.type
_entity_poly.pdbx_seq_one_letter_code
_entity_poly.pdbx_strand_id
1 'polypeptide(L)'
;ANLIAATLTSDVTTATGDIRFASATDIVLGGVITTQANVALTATAGSITDLDTDNTVDVIAAGLRLVAGTNVGTATNFLETTLATLSARGTAEGLFLTETNALTVGTVAVAVSRVNADGTLSAIADEAQSGVLTTAGNGVIALTTGGALTINAAVAAQGSGSVTLQSGGDLTLGAAVSSTSGALTLTTAARLLETTADEQPVLLTTGLLTLTAVAGVGQTGRGDLDLQVGTVHVANTGVGSVYLESHAAAVTLGSATLGSAGSLFFTQSAGTLAVTGAVTVPNGHATLRATGTLTLTNAPVTVAGDLTLRAAGLVTTASPLTVGGDATLVSGTTIALGSPLTAAGDVSLASAGHTTVRNVTAGGVLDLQVGGNLTTGAAGDVLTAEHLRLTVAGNVGSSGQPVRTDSGSADLKVGGSTNLQEQDGLTAGRGGVDLSTAAGTETVINLNGGTLGSAGGAIVSQGAGTLVLQVTGTLTLGTTVSAPQGNIRIVADRVVDGTGDEGVLLSAPNGQVLLVVQTGAGSSSGAGQLEFIAGTLSATTQSGELVFRTSGAAVLGAMQIATGSGLLAVSAGGALSATGTIRHLGTGALTLTATGNLTAANPLSTTSGALTLTSTNGALTLSGTATTTSGALSLSARNDIQLATLASATGLVTLASTTGSLLRLHAGVNITATTTPILQAARTIDLTVQADTVSTNGTLVFRRDAPSIVLYLVFS
;
A
#
# COMPACT_ATOMS: atom_id res chain seq x y z
N ALA A 1 -45.78 -57.92 -9.08
CA ALA A 1 -46.99 -57.62 -8.30
C ALA A 1 -47.38 -56.17 -8.52
N ASN A 2 -48.63 -55.78 -8.31
CA ASN A 2 -48.99 -54.35 -8.38
C ASN A 2 -48.36 -53.59 -7.20
N LEU A 3 -48.47 -54.11 -5.97
CA LEU A 3 -47.89 -53.55 -4.75
C LEU A 3 -47.15 -54.67 -4.00
N ILE A 4 -46.00 -54.35 -3.39
CA ILE A 4 -45.37 -55.16 -2.34
C ILE A 4 -45.54 -54.38 -1.05
N ALA A 5 -46.26 -54.93 -0.08
CA ALA A 5 -46.48 -54.31 1.23
C ALA A 5 -46.10 -55.29 2.33
N ALA A 6 -44.94 -55.04 2.95
CA ALA A 6 -44.47 -55.74 4.13
C ALA A 6 -45.25 -55.28 5.38
N THR A 7 -45.32 -56.14 6.39
CA THR A 7 -45.64 -55.74 7.76
C THR A 7 -44.36 -55.48 8.54
N LEU A 8 -44.47 -54.87 9.72
CA LEU A 8 -43.36 -54.61 10.66
C LEU A 8 -42.56 -55.84 11.12
N THR A 9 -42.95 -57.04 10.71
CA THR A 9 -42.31 -58.31 11.09
C THR A 9 -41.95 -59.16 9.86
N SER A 10 -41.95 -58.55 8.67
CA SER A 10 -41.72 -59.25 7.41
C SER A 10 -40.22 -59.30 7.10
N ASP A 11 -39.52 -60.23 7.74
CA ASP A 11 -38.08 -60.42 7.51
C ASP A 11 -37.82 -61.30 6.28
N VAL A 12 -36.83 -60.91 5.48
CA VAL A 12 -36.38 -61.69 4.32
C VAL A 12 -34.88 -61.91 4.39
N THR A 13 -34.47 -63.17 4.55
CA THR A 13 -33.07 -63.52 4.78
C THR A 13 -32.56 -64.54 3.76
N THR A 14 -31.37 -64.28 3.22
CA THR A 14 -30.57 -65.29 2.52
C THR A 14 -29.12 -65.24 3.05
N ALA A 15 -28.35 -66.33 2.91
CA ALA A 15 -26.96 -66.33 3.36
C ALA A 15 -26.06 -65.55 2.39
N THR A 16 -25.94 -66.04 1.15
CA THR A 16 -25.00 -65.52 0.13
C THR A 16 -25.69 -65.26 -1.21
N GLY A 17 -27.02 -65.31 -1.26
CA GLY A 17 -27.79 -65.11 -2.48
C GLY A 17 -28.23 -63.67 -2.63
N ASP A 18 -28.38 -63.20 -3.86
CA ASP A 18 -29.01 -61.90 -4.07
C ASP A 18 -30.51 -61.96 -3.75
N ILE A 19 -31.07 -60.83 -3.31
CA ILE A 19 -32.51 -60.67 -3.07
C ILE A 19 -33.06 -59.66 -4.07
N ARG A 20 -34.19 -59.97 -4.71
CA ARG A 20 -34.80 -59.10 -5.72
C ARG A 20 -36.30 -58.92 -5.50
N PHE A 21 -36.73 -57.68 -5.27
CA PHE A 21 -38.14 -57.26 -5.26
C PHE A 21 -38.46 -56.42 -6.49
N ALA A 22 -39.57 -56.74 -7.17
CA ALA A 22 -40.05 -55.97 -8.32
C ALA A 22 -41.57 -55.75 -8.25
N SER A 23 -41.95 -54.49 -8.16
CA SER A 23 -43.32 -53.99 -8.07
C SER A 23 -43.61 -53.02 -9.23
N ALA A 24 -44.85 -53.04 -9.73
CA ALA A 24 -45.31 -52.05 -10.72
C ALA A 24 -45.58 -50.69 -10.06
N THR A 25 -46.09 -50.70 -8.82
CA THR A 25 -46.30 -49.51 -7.97
C THR A 25 -45.30 -49.54 -6.82
N ASP A 26 -45.76 -49.43 -5.57
CA ASP A 26 -44.90 -49.23 -4.41
C ASP A 26 -44.27 -50.53 -3.91
N ILE A 27 -43.15 -50.35 -3.20
CA ILE A 27 -42.57 -51.31 -2.27
C ILE A 27 -42.57 -50.64 -0.91
N VAL A 28 -43.40 -51.13 0.00
CA VAL A 28 -43.41 -50.72 1.39
C VAL A 28 -42.64 -51.79 2.18
N LEU A 29 -41.50 -51.41 2.75
CA LEU A 29 -40.68 -52.24 3.63
C LEU A 29 -41.23 -52.16 5.06
N GLY A 30 -40.72 -52.98 5.98
CA GLY A 30 -41.17 -52.91 7.37
C GLY A 30 -40.52 -53.92 8.30
N GLY A 31 -40.14 -55.11 7.82
CA GLY A 31 -39.16 -55.97 8.49
C GLY A 31 -37.79 -55.84 7.81
N VAL A 32 -36.79 -56.60 8.26
CA VAL A 32 -35.42 -56.47 7.72
C VAL A 32 -35.15 -57.41 6.55
N ILE A 33 -34.56 -56.87 5.48
CA ILE A 33 -33.95 -57.66 4.41
C ILE A 33 -32.47 -57.89 4.74
N THR A 34 -32.03 -59.14 4.85
CA THR A 34 -30.64 -59.50 5.21
C THR A 34 -29.99 -60.46 4.20
N THR A 35 -28.83 -60.10 3.68
CA THR A 35 -27.95 -60.99 2.87
C THR A 35 -26.47 -60.57 2.94
N GLN A 36 -25.54 -61.48 2.65
CA GLN A 36 -24.12 -61.14 2.42
C GLN A 36 -23.82 -60.74 0.96
N ALA A 37 -24.81 -60.85 0.05
CA ALA A 37 -24.69 -60.48 -1.35
C ALA A 37 -25.47 -59.18 -1.63
N ASN A 38 -26.08 -59.01 -2.81
CA ASN A 38 -26.72 -57.76 -3.22
C ASN A 38 -28.25 -57.82 -3.15
N VAL A 39 -28.88 -56.65 -2.96
CA VAL A 39 -30.34 -56.47 -2.95
C VAL A 39 -30.74 -55.54 -4.10
N ALA A 40 -31.76 -55.91 -4.87
CA ALA A 40 -32.42 -55.03 -5.85
C ALA A 40 -33.88 -54.81 -5.49
N LEU A 41 -34.29 -53.55 -5.30
CA LEU A 41 -35.68 -53.16 -5.12
C LEU A 41 -36.09 -52.25 -6.29
N THR A 42 -37.11 -52.65 -7.04
CA THR A 42 -37.62 -51.91 -8.20
C THR A 42 -39.11 -51.65 -8.08
N ALA A 43 -39.48 -50.40 -7.83
CA ALA A 43 -40.85 -49.86 -7.83
C ALA A 43 -41.04 -49.03 -9.11
N THR A 44 -41.61 -49.61 -10.16
CA THR A 44 -41.51 -49.04 -11.53
C THR A 44 -42.16 -47.67 -11.66
N ALA A 45 -43.37 -47.50 -11.13
CA ALA A 45 -44.12 -46.25 -11.15
C ALA A 45 -44.35 -45.65 -9.75
N GLY A 46 -43.93 -46.37 -8.69
CA GLY A 46 -44.22 -46.02 -7.31
C GLY A 46 -42.96 -45.76 -6.47
N SER A 47 -43.17 -45.69 -5.16
CA SER A 47 -42.15 -45.36 -4.16
C SER A 47 -41.56 -46.62 -3.52
N ILE A 48 -40.36 -46.50 -2.96
CA ILE A 48 -39.80 -47.46 -2.01
C ILE A 48 -39.77 -46.76 -0.66
N THR A 49 -40.59 -47.19 0.30
CA THR A 49 -40.74 -46.51 1.59
C THR A 49 -40.55 -47.48 2.74
N ASP A 50 -39.93 -47.00 3.81
CA ASP A 50 -40.06 -47.61 5.12
C ASP A 50 -41.47 -47.32 5.69
N LEU A 51 -42.06 -48.34 6.30
CA LEU A 51 -43.36 -48.31 6.96
C LEU A 51 -43.27 -47.84 8.41
N ASP A 52 -42.19 -48.18 9.11
CA ASP A 52 -42.02 -47.72 10.47
C ASP A 52 -41.53 -46.27 10.50
N THR A 53 -41.26 -45.74 11.68
CA THR A 53 -40.78 -44.37 11.83
C THR A 53 -39.66 -44.33 12.87
N ASP A 54 -39.06 -45.47 13.14
CA ASP A 54 -37.92 -45.58 14.03
C ASP A 54 -36.63 -45.52 13.20
N ASN A 55 -35.50 -45.93 13.79
CA ASN A 55 -34.21 -45.91 13.09
C ASN A 55 -33.67 -47.34 12.92
N THR A 56 -34.55 -48.34 12.92
CA THR A 56 -34.17 -49.74 12.69
C THR A 56 -33.84 -49.95 11.22
N VAL A 57 -32.94 -50.89 10.94
CA VAL A 57 -32.41 -51.06 9.59
C VAL A 57 -33.38 -51.86 8.73
N ASP A 58 -33.78 -51.30 7.59
CA ASP A 58 -34.60 -51.99 6.57
C ASP A 58 -33.80 -52.99 5.75
N VAL A 59 -32.55 -52.64 5.39
CA VAL A 59 -31.73 -53.44 4.46
C VAL A 59 -30.30 -53.59 4.93
N ILE A 60 -29.86 -54.85 5.11
CA ILE A 60 -28.49 -55.27 5.40
C ILE A 60 -27.97 -56.09 4.22
N ALA A 61 -26.99 -55.58 3.48
CA ALA A 61 -26.46 -56.21 2.26
C ALA A 61 -25.03 -55.78 1.93
N ALA A 62 -24.34 -56.49 1.03
CA ALA A 62 -23.08 -55.99 0.46
C ALA A 62 -23.34 -54.80 -0.48
N GLY A 63 -24.36 -54.89 -1.33
CA GLY A 63 -24.74 -53.84 -2.26
C GLY A 63 -26.25 -53.67 -2.36
N LEU A 64 -26.73 -52.43 -2.48
CA LEU A 64 -28.16 -52.12 -2.70
C LEU A 64 -28.36 -51.35 -4.00
N ARG A 65 -29.26 -51.87 -4.84
CA ARG A 65 -29.73 -51.27 -6.09
C ARG A 65 -31.20 -50.86 -5.94
N LEU A 66 -31.46 -49.56 -5.95
CA LEU A 66 -32.82 -49.00 -5.84
C LEU A 66 -33.24 -48.35 -7.15
N VAL A 67 -34.47 -48.65 -7.59
CA VAL A 67 -35.16 -47.93 -8.67
C VAL A 67 -36.58 -47.63 -8.23
N ALA A 68 -36.90 -46.37 -8.02
CA ALA A 68 -38.25 -45.89 -7.71
C ALA A 68 -38.74 -44.94 -8.80
N GLY A 69 -40.01 -45.07 -9.19
CA GLY A 69 -40.68 -44.17 -10.13
C GLY A 69 -40.95 -42.78 -9.54
N THR A 70 -40.98 -42.67 -8.21
CA THR A 70 -41.25 -41.44 -7.44
C THR A 70 -40.12 -41.12 -6.45
N ASN A 71 -40.01 -41.85 -5.35
CA ASN A 71 -39.04 -41.63 -4.27
C ASN A 71 -38.53 -42.92 -3.62
N VAL A 72 -37.36 -42.81 -3.00
CA VAL A 72 -36.87 -43.76 -1.99
C VAL A 72 -36.83 -43.04 -0.65
N GLY A 73 -37.49 -43.59 0.37
CA GLY A 73 -37.70 -42.89 1.65
C GLY A 73 -38.44 -41.56 1.44
N THR A 74 -38.56 -40.77 2.49
CA THR A 74 -39.20 -39.45 2.50
C THR A 74 -38.39 -38.48 3.37
N ALA A 75 -38.65 -37.18 3.24
CA ALA A 75 -37.97 -36.16 4.04
C ALA A 75 -38.18 -36.29 5.56
N THR A 76 -39.21 -37.04 5.99
CA THR A 76 -39.54 -37.26 7.40
C THR A 76 -39.29 -38.69 7.86
N ASN A 77 -39.07 -39.62 6.94
CA ASN A 77 -38.80 -41.02 7.22
C ASN A 77 -37.84 -41.57 6.16
N PHE A 78 -36.57 -41.70 6.51
CA PHE A 78 -35.54 -42.11 5.56
C PHE A 78 -35.66 -43.62 5.32
N LEU A 79 -34.84 -44.17 4.43
CA LEU A 79 -34.65 -45.61 4.34
C LEU A 79 -33.35 -45.96 5.09
N GLU A 80 -33.44 -46.82 6.09
CA GLU A 80 -32.32 -47.17 6.96
C GLU A 80 -31.58 -48.41 6.44
N THR A 81 -30.26 -48.32 6.35
CA THR A 81 -29.45 -49.29 5.61
C THR A 81 -28.14 -49.64 6.32
N THR A 82 -27.63 -50.83 6.03
CA THR A 82 -26.28 -51.30 6.42
C THR A 82 -25.62 -51.97 5.22
N LEU A 83 -24.84 -51.19 4.46
CA LEU A 83 -24.34 -51.52 3.13
C LEU A 83 -22.85 -51.25 2.98
N ALA A 84 -22.22 -51.90 1.99
CA ALA A 84 -20.91 -51.46 1.51
C ALA A 84 -21.03 -50.58 0.25
N THR A 85 -21.94 -50.90 -0.69
CA THR A 85 -22.13 -50.14 -1.93
C THR A 85 -23.60 -49.79 -2.20
N LEU A 86 -23.86 -48.55 -2.60
CA LEU A 86 -25.19 -48.06 -2.97
C LEU A 86 -25.23 -47.60 -4.42
N SER A 87 -26.33 -47.95 -5.11
CA SER A 87 -26.82 -47.23 -6.27
C SER A 87 -28.33 -47.02 -6.19
N ALA A 88 -28.79 -45.80 -6.46
CA ALA A 88 -30.21 -45.46 -6.35
C ALA A 88 -30.70 -44.53 -7.48
N ARG A 89 -31.95 -44.75 -7.93
CA ARG A 89 -32.67 -43.88 -8.85
C ARG A 89 -34.04 -43.53 -8.30
N GLY A 90 -34.38 -42.24 -8.37
CA GLY A 90 -35.70 -41.69 -8.03
C GLY A 90 -36.10 -40.58 -9.02
N THR A 91 -37.23 -39.93 -8.79
CA THR A 91 -37.68 -38.80 -9.64
C THR A 91 -38.00 -37.56 -8.81
N ALA A 92 -39.24 -37.04 -8.86
CA ALA A 92 -39.63 -35.72 -8.38
C ALA A 92 -39.67 -35.59 -6.85
N GLU A 93 -39.89 -36.69 -6.12
CA GLU A 93 -40.05 -36.68 -4.67
C GLU A 93 -38.74 -36.99 -3.93
N GLY A 94 -37.69 -37.47 -4.63
CA GLY A 94 -36.33 -37.53 -4.09
C GLY A 94 -35.86 -38.90 -3.54
N LEU A 95 -34.70 -38.87 -2.90
CA LEU A 95 -33.98 -40.02 -2.36
C LEU A 95 -33.50 -39.67 -0.94
N PHE A 96 -33.98 -40.38 0.07
CA PHE A 96 -33.68 -40.15 1.48
C PHE A 96 -33.19 -41.44 2.11
N LEU A 97 -31.91 -41.52 2.45
CA LEU A 97 -31.29 -42.73 2.98
C LEU A 97 -30.36 -42.43 4.15
N THR A 98 -30.45 -43.29 5.17
CA THR A 98 -29.54 -43.32 6.32
C THR A 98 -28.78 -44.63 6.29
N GLU A 99 -27.45 -44.57 6.35
CA GLU A 99 -26.56 -45.72 6.37
C GLU A 99 -25.80 -45.76 7.69
N THR A 100 -25.78 -46.91 8.36
CA THR A 100 -25.19 -47.04 9.70
C THR A 100 -23.67 -47.07 9.69
N ASN A 101 -23.04 -47.53 8.60
CA ASN A 101 -21.60 -47.73 8.52
C ASN A 101 -20.93 -46.84 7.43
N ALA A 102 -19.76 -47.25 6.91
CA ALA A 102 -19.09 -46.54 5.83
C ALA A 102 -19.68 -46.96 4.47
N LEU A 103 -19.90 -46.01 3.58
CA LEU A 103 -20.62 -46.25 2.33
C LEU A 103 -19.78 -45.87 1.11
N THR A 104 -19.85 -46.70 0.07
CA THR A 104 -19.43 -46.32 -1.29
C THR A 104 -20.64 -46.11 -2.18
N VAL A 105 -20.79 -44.92 -2.77
CA VAL A 105 -21.66 -44.73 -3.93
C VAL A 105 -20.93 -45.27 -5.15
N GLY A 106 -21.49 -46.31 -5.78
CA GLY A 106 -20.78 -47.07 -6.81
C GLY A 106 -21.73 -47.87 -7.70
N THR A 107 -21.22 -48.95 -8.29
CA THR A 107 -21.97 -49.82 -9.20
C THR A 107 -22.46 -51.08 -8.49
N VAL A 108 -23.75 -51.36 -8.58
CA VAL A 108 -24.39 -52.57 -8.02
C VAL A 108 -25.10 -53.34 -9.14
N ALA A 109 -24.86 -54.65 -9.19
CA ALA A 109 -25.53 -55.59 -10.08
C ALA A 109 -26.14 -56.73 -9.25
N VAL A 110 -27.32 -57.20 -9.66
CA VAL A 110 -28.09 -58.22 -8.93
C VAL A 110 -28.56 -59.28 -9.92
N ALA A 111 -28.33 -60.55 -9.59
CA ALA A 111 -28.82 -61.69 -10.34
C ALA A 111 -29.39 -62.77 -9.42
N VAL A 112 -30.63 -63.19 -9.69
CA VAL A 112 -31.30 -64.25 -8.94
C VAL A 112 -31.61 -65.44 -9.85
N SER A 113 -31.70 -66.64 -9.27
CA SER A 113 -32.15 -67.84 -9.97
C SER A 113 -33.63 -68.09 -9.70
N ARG A 114 -34.44 -68.12 -10.76
CA ARG A 114 -35.85 -68.50 -10.69
C ARG A 114 -36.00 -70.00 -10.94
N VAL A 115 -36.70 -70.68 -10.05
CA VAL A 115 -37.16 -72.05 -10.29
C VAL A 115 -38.32 -72.02 -11.27
N ASN A 116 -38.14 -72.65 -12.43
CA ASN A 116 -39.18 -72.81 -13.44
C ASN A 116 -40.17 -73.89 -13.00
N ALA A 117 -41.34 -73.96 -13.67
CA ALA A 117 -42.37 -74.95 -13.35
C ALA A 117 -41.90 -76.41 -13.52
N ASP A 118 -40.87 -76.63 -14.33
CA ASP A 118 -40.23 -77.95 -14.57
C ASP A 118 -39.09 -78.27 -13.58
N GLY A 119 -38.84 -77.41 -12.58
CA GLY A 119 -37.78 -77.57 -11.59
C GLY A 119 -36.39 -77.14 -12.06
N THR A 120 -36.23 -76.67 -13.30
CA THR A 120 -34.97 -76.08 -13.80
C THR A 120 -34.78 -74.65 -13.29
N LEU A 121 -33.56 -74.12 -13.40
CA LEU A 121 -33.23 -72.75 -13.01
C LEU A 121 -33.11 -71.83 -14.23
N SER A 122 -33.72 -70.65 -14.16
CA SER A 122 -33.48 -69.55 -15.10
C SER A 122 -32.91 -68.34 -14.36
N ALA A 123 -31.84 -67.73 -14.89
CA ALA A 123 -31.29 -66.51 -14.31
C ALA A 123 -32.19 -65.30 -14.65
N ILE A 124 -32.40 -64.43 -13.68
CA ILE A 124 -32.89 -63.06 -13.87
C ILE A 124 -31.76 -62.14 -13.43
N ALA A 125 -31.27 -61.32 -14.34
CA ALA A 125 -30.31 -60.27 -14.00
C ALA A 125 -30.98 -58.91 -14.17
N ASP A 126 -30.77 -58.02 -13.21
CA ASP A 126 -31.03 -56.60 -13.41
C ASP A 126 -29.76 -55.94 -13.95
N GLU A 127 -29.93 -54.96 -14.84
CA GLU A 127 -28.81 -54.18 -15.38
C GLU A 127 -28.02 -53.50 -14.26
N ALA A 128 -26.69 -53.54 -14.38
CA ALA A 128 -25.79 -52.87 -13.45
C ALA A 128 -26.13 -51.38 -13.38
N GLN A 129 -26.30 -50.88 -12.16
CA GLN A 129 -26.64 -49.49 -11.91
C GLN A 129 -25.52 -48.80 -11.15
N SER A 130 -25.19 -47.58 -11.52
CA SER A 130 -24.14 -46.79 -10.89
C SER A 130 -24.66 -45.43 -10.44
N GLY A 131 -24.16 -44.94 -9.31
CA GLY A 131 -24.45 -43.61 -8.78
C GLY A 131 -25.78 -43.52 -8.04
N VAL A 132 -26.06 -42.31 -7.53
CA VAL A 132 -27.30 -41.93 -6.84
C VAL A 132 -27.89 -40.73 -7.56
N LEU A 133 -29.01 -40.92 -8.27
CA LEU A 133 -29.51 -39.92 -9.22
C LEU A 133 -31.01 -39.72 -9.09
N THR A 134 -31.47 -38.48 -9.15
CA THR A 134 -32.83 -38.22 -9.63
C THR A 134 -32.80 -38.20 -11.16
N THR A 135 -33.75 -38.85 -11.82
CA THR A 135 -33.75 -38.95 -13.30
C THR A 135 -34.72 -37.98 -13.97
N ALA A 136 -35.62 -37.37 -13.18
CA ALA A 136 -36.57 -36.36 -13.61
C ALA A 136 -37.08 -35.56 -12.40
N GLY A 137 -37.76 -34.44 -12.66
CA GLY A 137 -38.33 -33.59 -11.61
C GLY A 137 -37.28 -32.81 -10.81
N ASN A 138 -37.70 -32.32 -9.65
CA ASN A 138 -36.88 -31.48 -8.75
C ASN A 138 -36.57 -32.19 -7.43
N GLY A 139 -36.45 -33.53 -7.45
CA GLY A 139 -36.27 -34.33 -6.25
C GLY A 139 -34.95 -34.05 -5.54
N VAL A 140 -35.01 -34.06 -4.21
CA VAL A 140 -33.85 -33.89 -3.32
C VAL A 140 -33.11 -35.22 -3.15
N ILE A 141 -31.79 -35.17 -3.01
CA ILE A 141 -30.98 -36.30 -2.54
C ILE A 141 -30.47 -35.97 -1.15
N ALA A 142 -30.82 -36.76 -0.15
CA ALA A 142 -30.28 -36.69 1.20
C ALA A 142 -29.70 -38.06 1.58
N LEU A 143 -28.39 -38.08 1.79
CA LEU A 143 -27.65 -39.29 2.14
C LEU A 143 -26.82 -39.03 3.40
N THR A 144 -27.13 -39.76 4.46
CA THR A 144 -26.44 -39.70 5.75
C THR A 144 -25.73 -41.02 6.02
N THR A 145 -24.47 -40.97 6.43
CA THR A 145 -23.67 -42.16 6.77
C THR A 145 -23.08 -42.04 8.17
N GLY A 146 -23.09 -43.13 8.94
CA GLY A 146 -22.43 -43.20 10.25
C GLY A 146 -20.90 -43.27 10.17
N GLY A 147 -20.37 -43.78 9.06
CA GLY A 147 -18.93 -43.86 8.77
C GLY A 147 -18.48 -42.90 7.67
N ALA A 148 -17.38 -43.26 6.99
CA ALA A 148 -16.88 -42.52 5.84
C ALA A 148 -17.80 -42.71 4.62
N LEU A 149 -17.92 -41.68 3.78
CA LEU A 149 -18.69 -41.72 2.53
C LEU A 149 -17.74 -41.52 1.34
N THR A 150 -17.69 -42.49 0.44
CA THR A 150 -16.88 -42.45 -0.78
C THR A 150 -17.79 -42.36 -2.00
N ILE A 151 -17.62 -41.31 -2.80
CA ILE A 151 -18.37 -41.07 -4.04
C ILE A 151 -17.53 -41.54 -5.23
N ASN A 152 -17.67 -42.81 -5.63
CA ASN A 152 -16.98 -43.39 -6.80
C ASN A 152 -17.83 -43.36 -8.08
N ALA A 153 -19.09 -42.94 -7.96
CA ALA A 153 -20.01 -42.74 -9.06
C ALA A 153 -20.85 -41.49 -8.80
N ALA A 154 -21.39 -40.89 -9.87
CA ALA A 154 -22.03 -39.58 -9.78
C ALA A 154 -23.21 -39.54 -8.78
N VAL A 155 -23.29 -38.44 -8.03
CA VAL A 155 -24.48 -38.07 -7.27
C VAL A 155 -25.10 -36.83 -7.93
N ALA A 156 -26.30 -36.95 -8.48
CA ALA A 156 -26.87 -35.89 -9.31
C ALA A 156 -28.37 -35.66 -9.05
N ALA A 157 -28.71 -34.44 -8.61
CA ALA A 157 -30.09 -33.99 -8.52
C ALA A 157 -30.46 -33.10 -9.72
N GLN A 158 -31.58 -33.40 -10.37
CA GLN A 158 -32.05 -32.65 -11.53
C GLN A 158 -32.85 -31.41 -11.13
N GLY A 159 -32.89 -30.43 -12.05
CA GLY A 159 -33.67 -29.21 -11.87
C GLY A 159 -33.27 -28.43 -10.62
N SER A 160 -34.24 -28.06 -9.79
CA SER A 160 -34.00 -27.33 -8.54
C SER A 160 -33.73 -28.24 -7.33
N GLY A 161 -33.62 -29.56 -7.51
CA GLY A 161 -33.38 -30.50 -6.42
C GLY A 161 -32.00 -30.29 -5.77
N SER A 162 -31.93 -30.28 -4.44
CA SER A 162 -30.68 -30.15 -3.70
C SER A 162 -30.02 -31.51 -3.43
N VAL A 163 -28.71 -31.49 -3.18
CA VAL A 163 -27.97 -32.65 -2.68
C VAL A 163 -27.42 -32.32 -1.29
N THR A 164 -27.73 -33.18 -0.32
CA THR A 164 -27.20 -33.13 1.04
C THR A 164 -26.47 -34.43 1.33
N LEU A 165 -25.15 -34.33 1.56
CA LEU A 165 -24.30 -35.46 1.94
C LEU A 165 -23.77 -35.23 3.35
N GLN A 166 -24.04 -36.18 4.25
CA GLN A 166 -23.54 -36.16 5.62
C GLN A 166 -22.75 -37.43 5.93
N SER A 167 -21.55 -37.28 6.47
CA SER A 167 -20.67 -38.40 6.84
C SER A 167 -20.13 -38.29 8.26
N GLY A 168 -20.16 -39.41 8.98
CA GLY A 168 -19.54 -39.57 10.29
C GLY A 168 -18.03 -39.79 10.26
N GLY A 169 -17.45 -40.03 9.07
CA GLY A 169 -16.01 -40.09 8.80
C GLY A 169 -15.62 -39.15 7.66
N ASP A 170 -14.56 -39.47 6.92
CA ASP A 170 -14.15 -38.70 5.74
C ASP A 170 -15.24 -38.74 4.64
N LEU A 171 -15.41 -37.63 3.92
CA LEU A 171 -16.16 -37.57 2.66
C LEU A 171 -15.16 -37.48 1.51
N THR A 172 -15.08 -38.53 0.70
CA THR A 172 -14.14 -38.63 -0.42
C THR A 172 -14.89 -38.56 -1.75
N LEU A 173 -14.49 -37.62 -2.60
CA LEU A 173 -15.08 -37.41 -3.92
C LEU A 173 -14.14 -37.97 -5.00
N GLY A 174 -14.52 -39.11 -5.58
CA GLY A 174 -13.89 -39.69 -6.78
C GLY A 174 -14.73 -39.53 -8.05
N ALA A 175 -15.92 -38.93 -7.93
CA ALA A 175 -16.85 -38.64 -9.01
C ALA A 175 -17.71 -37.42 -8.68
N ALA A 176 -18.33 -36.83 -9.71
CA ALA A 176 -19.06 -35.57 -9.59
C ALA A 176 -20.28 -35.65 -8.66
N VAL A 177 -20.44 -34.62 -7.83
CA VAL A 177 -21.64 -34.32 -7.05
C VAL A 177 -22.25 -33.03 -7.61
N SER A 178 -23.48 -33.12 -8.11
CA SER A 178 -24.07 -32.05 -8.91
C SER A 178 -25.54 -31.80 -8.62
N SER A 179 -25.92 -30.53 -8.82
CA SER A 179 -27.30 -30.11 -8.97
C SER A 179 -27.36 -29.08 -10.10
N THR A 180 -28.47 -29.03 -10.86
CA THR A 180 -28.59 -28.00 -11.92
C THR A 180 -28.66 -26.61 -11.29
N SER A 181 -29.62 -26.37 -10.40
CA SER A 181 -29.77 -25.07 -9.72
C SER A 181 -30.06 -25.16 -8.22
N GLY A 182 -30.16 -26.37 -7.67
CA GLY A 182 -30.35 -26.60 -6.24
C GLY A 182 -29.06 -26.46 -5.44
N ALA A 183 -29.18 -26.34 -4.12
CA ALA A 183 -28.01 -26.25 -3.24
C ALA A 183 -27.27 -27.59 -3.14
N LEU A 184 -25.96 -27.51 -2.91
CA LEU A 184 -25.13 -28.63 -2.49
C LEU A 184 -24.69 -28.38 -1.04
N THR A 185 -24.99 -29.32 -0.14
CA THR A 185 -24.58 -29.26 1.26
C THR A 185 -23.77 -30.50 1.60
N LEU A 186 -22.49 -30.32 1.90
CA LEU A 186 -21.58 -31.41 2.25
C LEU A 186 -21.08 -31.20 3.68
N THR A 187 -21.38 -32.16 4.56
CA THR A 187 -20.97 -32.15 5.96
C THR A 187 -20.20 -33.43 6.30
N THR A 188 -19.01 -33.28 6.86
CA THR A 188 -18.17 -34.40 7.30
C THR A 188 -17.66 -34.16 8.72
N ALA A 189 -17.68 -35.20 9.54
CA ALA A 189 -17.07 -35.19 10.88
C ALA A 189 -15.53 -35.30 10.84
N ALA A 190 -14.93 -35.43 9.65
CA ALA A 190 -13.50 -35.50 9.44
C ALA A 190 -13.09 -34.61 8.24
N ARG A 191 -12.49 -35.17 7.18
CA ARG A 191 -11.99 -34.43 6.00
C ARG A 191 -12.94 -34.53 4.83
N LEU A 192 -13.01 -33.45 4.04
CA LEU A 192 -13.59 -33.47 2.70
C LEU A 192 -12.45 -33.52 1.68
N LEU A 193 -12.37 -34.58 0.88
CA LEU A 193 -11.26 -34.84 -0.02
C LEU A 193 -11.74 -35.05 -1.44
N GLU A 194 -10.95 -34.59 -2.39
CA GLU A 194 -11.03 -34.98 -3.79
C GLU A 194 -9.92 -36.01 -4.11
N THR A 195 -10.27 -36.98 -4.95
CA THR A 195 -9.38 -38.09 -5.36
C THR A 195 -9.39 -38.33 -6.86
N THR A 196 -10.01 -37.43 -7.62
CA THR A 196 -9.98 -37.44 -9.08
C THR A 196 -8.52 -37.22 -9.55
N ALA A 197 -8.16 -37.77 -10.70
CA ALA A 197 -6.82 -37.61 -11.26
C ALA A 197 -6.72 -36.41 -12.23
N ASP A 198 -7.87 -35.93 -12.68
CA ASP A 198 -8.04 -34.81 -13.61
C ASP A 198 -8.52 -33.60 -12.80
N GLU A 199 -7.93 -32.43 -13.00
CA GLU A 199 -8.36 -31.17 -12.35
C GLU A 199 -9.65 -30.66 -13.02
N GLN A 200 -10.73 -31.43 -12.92
CA GLN A 200 -12.04 -31.08 -13.42
C GLN A 200 -13.00 -30.91 -12.25
N PRO A 201 -13.93 -29.94 -12.31
CA PRO A 201 -14.91 -29.72 -11.25
C PRO A 201 -15.60 -30.99 -10.78
N VAL A 202 -15.47 -31.30 -9.49
CA VAL A 202 -16.19 -32.41 -8.85
C VAL A 202 -17.46 -31.93 -8.16
N LEU A 203 -17.57 -30.63 -7.84
CA LEU A 203 -18.77 -30.01 -7.30
C LEU A 203 -19.36 -28.99 -8.29
N LEU A 204 -20.58 -29.26 -8.75
CA LEU A 204 -21.23 -28.47 -9.80
C LEU A 204 -22.63 -28.03 -9.40
N THR A 205 -22.85 -26.71 -9.33
CA THR A 205 -24.20 -26.14 -9.18
C THR A 205 -24.22 -24.66 -9.51
N THR A 206 -25.32 -24.15 -10.07
CA THR A 206 -25.55 -22.69 -10.11
C THR A 206 -26.11 -22.14 -8.79
N GLY A 207 -26.54 -23.02 -7.88
CA GLY A 207 -27.01 -22.69 -6.54
C GLY A 207 -25.87 -22.49 -5.54
N LEU A 208 -26.23 -22.55 -4.26
CA LEU A 208 -25.29 -22.41 -3.15
C LEU A 208 -24.54 -23.72 -2.88
N LEU A 209 -23.22 -23.66 -2.76
CA LEU A 209 -22.42 -24.71 -2.16
C LEU A 209 -22.11 -24.39 -0.69
N THR A 210 -22.41 -25.31 0.21
CA THR A 210 -22.04 -25.23 1.64
C THR A 210 -21.17 -26.41 2.00
N LEU A 211 -19.96 -26.12 2.51
CA LEU A 211 -18.98 -27.11 2.94
C LEU A 211 -18.74 -26.98 4.44
N THR A 212 -18.92 -28.08 5.17
CA THR A 212 -18.59 -28.16 6.60
C THR A 212 -17.71 -29.38 6.87
N ALA A 213 -16.50 -29.13 7.37
CA ALA A 213 -15.55 -30.17 7.77
C ALA A 213 -15.01 -29.93 9.18
N VAL A 214 -14.36 -30.94 9.75
CA VAL A 214 -13.66 -30.83 11.05
C VAL A 214 -12.14 -30.83 10.84
N ALA A 215 -11.64 -31.64 9.91
CA ALA A 215 -10.21 -31.91 9.75
C ALA A 215 -9.62 -31.39 8.43
N GLY A 216 -10.30 -30.45 7.78
CA GLY A 216 -9.86 -29.81 6.53
C GLY A 216 -10.71 -30.14 5.30
N VAL A 217 -10.49 -29.35 4.26
CA VAL A 217 -11.13 -29.47 2.94
C VAL A 217 -10.02 -29.43 1.89
N GLY A 218 -9.96 -30.42 1.02
CA GLY A 218 -8.89 -30.57 0.05
C GLY A 218 -7.52 -30.80 0.69
N GLN A 219 -6.49 -30.77 -0.15
CA GLN A 219 -5.09 -31.02 0.15
C GLN A 219 -4.20 -30.10 -0.71
N THR A 220 -2.91 -30.05 -0.41
CA THR A 220 -1.94 -29.29 -1.21
C THR A 220 -1.69 -29.94 -2.56
N GLY A 221 -1.23 -29.16 -3.55
CA GLY A 221 -0.90 -29.68 -4.87
C GLY A 221 -2.17 -29.90 -5.67
N ARG A 222 -2.30 -31.07 -6.29
CA ARG A 222 -3.44 -31.49 -7.14
C ARG A 222 -4.60 -32.11 -6.34
N GLY A 223 -4.68 -31.77 -5.06
CA GLY A 223 -5.62 -32.39 -4.13
C GLY A 223 -6.55 -31.38 -3.50
N ASP A 224 -6.52 -30.14 -3.98
CA ASP A 224 -7.53 -29.13 -3.72
C ASP A 224 -8.88 -29.59 -4.23
N LEU A 225 -9.93 -28.93 -3.76
CA LEU A 225 -11.30 -29.27 -4.11
C LEU A 225 -11.76 -28.40 -5.28
N ASP A 226 -12.06 -29.05 -6.40
CA ASP A 226 -12.41 -28.42 -7.67
C ASP A 226 -13.91 -28.09 -7.78
N LEU A 227 -14.19 -26.81 -8.00
CA LEU A 227 -15.52 -26.24 -7.94
C LEU A 227 -15.95 -25.57 -9.25
N GLN A 228 -17.17 -25.86 -9.70
CA GLN A 228 -17.89 -25.05 -10.69
C GLN A 228 -19.21 -24.57 -10.08
N VAL A 229 -19.10 -23.54 -9.25
CA VAL A 229 -20.22 -23.02 -8.46
C VAL A 229 -20.37 -21.51 -8.57
N GLY A 230 -21.59 -21.01 -8.36
CA GLY A 230 -21.84 -19.57 -8.30
C GLY A 230 -21.40 -18.96 -6.97
N THR A 231 -21.76 -19.60 -5.85
CA THR A 231 -21.44 -19.14 -4.50
C THR A 231 -21.02 -20.32 -3.62
N VAL A 232 -19.99 -20.12 -2.79
CA VAL A 232 -19.51 -21.10 -1.81
C VAL A 232 -19.43 -20.50 -0.40
N HIS A 233 -19.87 -21.26 0.60
CA HIS A 233 -19.56 -21.06 2.01
C HIS A 233 -18.74 -22.23 2.51
N VAL A 234 -17.68 -21.94 3.27
CA VAL A 234 -16.83 -22.97 3.87
C VAL A 234 -16.64 -22.75 5.36
N ALA A 235 -16.81 -23.83 6.13
CA ALA A 235 -16.49 -23.90 7.54
C ALA A 235 -15.60 -25.12 7.81
N ASN A 236 -14.45 -24.91 8.45
CA ASN A 236 -13.65 -25.98 9.01
C ASN A 236 -13.52 -25.76 10.52
N THR A 237 -14.08 -26.65 11.33
CA THR A 237 -14.26 -26.41 12.77
C THR A 237 -13.09 -26.87 13.64
N GLY A 238 -12.32 -27.86 13.20
CA GLY A 238 -11.15 -28.39 13.90
C GLY A 238 -9.84 -28.07 13.17
N VAL A 239 -8.81 -28.86 13.44
CA VAL A 239 -7.46 -28.66 12.87
C VAL A 239 -7.46 -29.13 11.41
N GLY A 240 -7.11 -28.25 10.48
CA GLY A 240 -7.07 -28.58 9.06
C GLY A 240 -7.11 -27.33 8.19
N SER A 241 -6.46 -27.41 7.03
CA SER A 241 -6.50 -26.32 6.04
C SER A 241 -7.63 -26.54 5.04
N VAL A 242 -7.97 -25.47 4.32
CA VAL A 242 -8.98 -25.46 3.26
C VAL A 242 -8.27 -25.10 1.96
N TYR A 243 -8.35 -25.98 0.96
CA TYR A 243 -7.81 -25.81 -0.37
C TYR A 243 -8.95 -25.91 -1.39
N LEU A 244 -9.25 -24.80 -2.06
CA LEU A 244 -10.31 -24.71 -3.06
C LEU A 244 -9.74 -24.16 -4.36
N GLU A 245 -10.11 -24.78 -5.47
CA GLU A 245 -9.92 -24.23 -6.80
C GLU A 245 -11.27 -24.13 -7.51
N SER A 246 -11.56 -22.96 -8.10
CA SER A 246 -12.76 -22.79 -8.90
C SER A 246 -12.43 -22.58 -10.37
N HIS A 247 -13.18 -23.31 -11.18
CA HIS A 247 -13.16 -23.31 -12.65
C HIS A 247 -14.34 -22.54 -13.27
N ALA A 248 -15.18 -21.91 -12.45
CA ALA A 248 -16.25 -21.04 -12.95
C ALA A 248 -15.68 -19.80 -13.67
N ALA A 249 -16.49 -19.11 -14.47
CA ALA A 249 -16.08 -17.81 -15.02
C ALA A 249 -16.03 -16.71 -13.94
N ALA A 250 -16.80 -16.88 -12.87
CA ALA A 250 -16.76 -16.09 -11.66
C ALA A 250 -17.31 -16.92 -10.49
N VAL A 251 -16.76 -16.72 -9.30
CA VAL A 251 -17.27 -17.33 -8.06
C VAL A 251 -17.41 -16.28 -6.97
N THR A 252 -18.40 -16.49 -6.09
CA THR A 252 -18.56 -15.73 -4.87
C THR A 252 -18.19 -16.58 -3.65
N LEU A 253 -17.18 -16.16 -2.89
CA LEU A 253 -16.96 -16.61 -1.52
C LEU A 253 -17.93 -15.87 -0.59
N GLY A 254 -18.99 -16.55 -0.20
CA GLY A 254 -19.99 -16.01 0.72
C GLY A 254 -19.48 -15.90 2.16
N SER A 255 -18.66 -16.85 2.60
CA SER A 255 -17.90 -16.78 3.86
C SER A 255 -16.85 -17.88 3.93
N ALA A 256 -15.78 -17.65 4.69
CA ALA A 256 -14.84 -18.70 5.08
C ALA A 256 -14.49 -18.58 6.58
N THR A 257 -14.74 -19.65 7.34
CA THR A 257 -14.46 -19.68 8.78
C THR A 257 -13.64 -20.92 9.14
N LEU A 258 -12.42 -20.72 9.64
CA LEU A 258 -11.59 -21.78 10.20
C LEU A 258 -11.59 -21.64 11.74
N GLY A 259 -12.11 -22.63 12.47
CA GLY A 259 -12.30 -22.56 13.92
C GLY A 259 -11.05 -22.90 14.75
N SER A 260 -10.05 -23.55 14.14
CA SER A 260 -8.82 -23.98 14.80
C SER A 260 -7.59 -23.75 13.91
N ALA A 261 -6.47 -24.40 14.23
CA ALA A 261 -5.25 -24.33 13.44
C ALA A 261 -5.47 -24.79 11.99
N GLY A 262 -5.13 -23.94 11.03
CA GLY A 262 -5.39 -24.21 9.62
C GLY A 262 -5.31 -22.94 8.77
N SER A 263 -4.99 -23.09 7.50
CA SER A 263 -4.90 -21.98 6.55
C SER A 263 -5.94 -22.12 5.43
N LEU A 264 -6.34 -20.99 4.86
CA LEU A 264 -7.24 -20.92 3.72
C LEU A 264 -6.45 -20.65 2.44
N PHE A 265 -6.66 -21.47 1.42
CA PHE A 265 -6.17 -21.27 0.06
C PHE A 265 -7.36 -21.36 -0.89
N PHE A 266 -7.63 -20.26 -1.60
CA PHE A 266 -8.66 -20.24 -2.63
C PHE A 266 -8.10 -19.62 -3.91
N THR A 267 -8.01 -20.45 -4.96
CA THR A 267 -7.65 -20.04 -6.31
C THR A 267 -8.89 -19.97 -7.20
N GLN A 268 -9.12 -18.82 -7.84
CA GLN A 268 -10.02 -18.67 -8.97
C GLN A 268 -9.19 -18.77 -10.26
N SER A 269 -9.31 -19.89 -10.97
CA SER A 269 -8.50 -20.20 -12.17
C SER A 269 -8.87 -19.32 -13.35
N ALA A 270 -10.12 -18.85 -13.45
CA ALA A 270 -10.60 -17.97 -14.52
C ALA A 270 -11.48 -16.83 -14.00
N GLY A 271 -11.24 -15.59 -14.43
CA GLY A 271 -12.15 -14.48 -14.16
C GLY A 271 -12.15 -13.99 -12.70
N THR A 272 -13.33 -13.64 -12.18
CA THR A 272 -13.46 -12.84 -10.95
C THR A 272 -13.70 -13.71 -9.71
N LEU A 273 -12.98 -13.42 -8.63
CA LEU A 273 -13.29 -13.90 -7.27
C LEU A 273 -13.94 -12.76 -6.49
N ALA A 274 -15.22 -12.88 -6.18
CA ALA A 274 -15.92 -11.97 -5.28
C ALA A 274 -15.96 -12.53 -3.87
N VAL A 275 -15.59 -11.73 -2.87
CA VAL A 275 -15.75 -12.07 -1.45
C VAL A 275 -16.79 -11.11 -0.88
N THR A 276 -17.91 -11.67 -0.42
CA THR A 276 -19.09 -10.88 0.01
C THR A 276 -19.44 -11.10 1.48
N GLY A 277 -18.73 -11.95 2.19
CA GLY A 277 -18.84 -12.09 3.63
C GLY A 277 -17.51 -12.39 4.28
N ALA A 278 -17.54 -12.55 5.60
CA ALA A 278 -16.32 -12.56 6.41
C ALA A 278 -15.40 -13.74 6.07
N VAL A 279 -14.09 -13.47 6.11
CA VAL A 279 -13.03 -14.47 6.08
C VAL A 279 -12.32 -14.42 7.43
N THR A 280 -12.44 -15.49 8.23
CA THR A 280 -11.87 -15.57 9.58
C THR A 280 -10.96 -16.78 9.71
N VAL A 281 -9.66 -16.51 9.89
CA VAL A 281 -8.60 -17.52 10.04
C VAL A 281 -7.77 -17.19 11.31
N PRO A 282 -8.26 -17.58 12.51
CA PRO A 282 -7.71 -17.15 13.80
C PRO A 282 -6.40 -17.85 14.17
N ASN A 283 -5.99 -18.92 13.48
CA ASN A 283 -4.78 -19.69 13.78
C ASN A 283 -4.08 -20.19 12.49
N GLY A 284 -3.89 -19.30 11.52
CA GLY A 284 -3.18 -19.62 10.28
C GLY A 284 -3.17 -18.47 9.29
N HIS A 285 -2.91 -18.79 8.03
CA HIS A 285 -2.73 -17.85 6.93
C HIS A 285 -3.92 -17.87 5.99
N ALA A 286 -4.11 -16.82 5.20
CA ALA A 286 -5.08 -16.82 4.12
C ALA A 286 -4.44 -16.38 2.80
N THR A 287 -4.67 -17.15 1.75
CA THR A 287 -4.26 -16.83 0.38
C THR A 287 -5.47 -16.86 -0.53
N LEU A 288 -5.80 -15.71 -1.12
CA LEU A 288 -6.85 -15.57 -2.12
C LEU A 288 -6.22 -15.17 -3.45
N ARG A 289 -6.46 -15.96 -4.49
CA ARG A 289 -5.88 -15.75 -5.82
C ARG A 289 -6.98 -15.69 -6.85
N ALA A 290 -6.89 -14.75 -7.77
CA ALA A 290 -7.75 -14.69 -8.94
C ALA A 290 -6.91 -14.39 -10.19
N THR A 291 -7.21 -15.04 -11.31
CA THR A 291 -6.57 -14.66 -12.58
C THR A 291 -7.13 -13.34 -13.13
N GLY A 292 -8.41 -13.05 -12.89
CA GLY A 292 -9.04 -11.76 -13.15
C GLY A 292 -9.03 -10.86 -11.92
N THR A 293 -10.17 -10.27 -11.59
CA THR A 293 -10.29 -9.33 -10.46
C THR A 293 -10.62 -10.06 -9.16
N LEU A 294 -9.98 -9.66 -8.06
CA LEU A 294 -10.39 -10.01 -6.69
C LEU A 294 -11.09 -8.80 -6.07
N THR A 295 -12.37 -8.98 -5.71
CA THR A 295 -13.17 -7.92 -5.06
C THR A 295 -13.62 -8.36 -3.68
N LEU A 296 -13.35 -7.55 -2.67
CA LEU A 296 -13.90 -7.72 -1.31
C LEU A 296 -14.93 -6.62 -1.07
N THR A 297 -16.19 -6.99 -0.83
CA THR A 297 -17.29 -6.03 -0.61
C THR A 297 -18.08 -6.42 0.63
N ASN A 298 -18.08 -5.55 1.65
CA ASN A 298 -18.65 -5.85 2.97
C ASN A 298 -18.10 -7.15 3.58
N ALA A 299 -16.84 -7.47 3.29
CA ALA A 299 -16.18 -8.72 3.61
C ALA A 299 -14.96 -8.45 4.50
N PRO A 300 -15.14 -8.28 5.82
CA PRO A 300 -14.01 -8.15 6.73
C PRO A 300 -13.13 -9.41 6.67
N VAL A 301 -11.81 -9.21 6.64
CA VAL A 301 -10.83 -10.30 6.62
C VAL A 301 -9.99 -10.21 7.89
N THR A 302 -10.02 -11.26 8.69
CA THR A 302 -9.24 -11.38 9.93
C THR A 302 -8.40 -12.63 9.87
N VAL A 303 -7.08 -12.47 9.89
CA VAL A 303 -6.10 -13.55 9.77
C VAL A 303 -5.04 -13.39 10.85
N ALA A 304 -4.75 -14.44 11.61
CA ALA A 304 -3.74 -14.36 12.67
C ALA A 304 -2.30 -14.46 12.16
N GLY A 305 -2.07 -15.22 11.08
CA GLY A 305 -0.81 -15.23 10.34
C GLY A 305 -0.83 -14.23 9.19
N ASP A 306 -0.22 -14.63 8.08
CA ASP A 306 -0.06 -13.80 6.89
C ASP A 306 -1.29 -13.80 5.99
N LEU A 307 -1.51 -12.68 5.33
CA LEU A 307 -2.53 -12.51 4.30
C LEU A 307 -1.87 -12.28 2.94
N THR A 308 -2.19 -13.13 1.96
CA THR A 308 -1.81 -12.92 0.56
C THR A 308 -3.04 -12.74 -0.32
N LEU A 309 -3.14 -11.58 -0.97
CA LEU A 309 -4.15 -11.31 -2.00
C LEU A 309 -3.45 -11.11 -3.34
N ARG A 310 -3.76 -11.93 -4.34
CA ARG A 310 -3.14 -11.83 -5.67
C ARG A 310 -4.18 -11.85 -6.77
N ALA A 311 -4.16 -10.84 -7.63
CA ALA A 311 -5.12 -10.74 -8.74
C ALA A 311 -4.58 -9.98 -9.94
N ALA A 312 -5.28 -9.99 -11.08
CA ALA A 312 -5.05 -8.99 -12.11
C ALA A 312 -5.44 -7.61 -11.58
N GLY A 313 -6.66 -7.44 -11.06
CA GLY A 313 -7.10 -6.23 -10.35
C GLY A 313 -7.52 -6.55 -8.91
N LEU A 314 -7.24 -5.67 -7.96
CA LEU A 314 -7.60 -5.86 -6.55
C LEU A 314 -8.42 -4.67 -6.04
N VAL A 315 -9.62 -4.93 -5.52
CA VAL A 315 -10.51 -3.89 -4.99
C VAL A 315 -11.08 -4.30 -3.64
N THR A 316 -11.01 -3.41 -2.65
CA THR A 316 -11.69 -3.60 -1.36
C THR A 316 -12.66 -2.45 -1.08
N THR A 317 -13.88 -2.77 -0.65
CA THR A 317 -14.92 -1.80 -0.32
C THR A 317 -15.58 -2.21 0.99
N ALA A 318 -15.55 -1.35 2.01
CA ALA A 318 -16.11 -1.63 3.34
C ALA A 318 -15.67 -3.01 3.91
N SER A 319 -14.42 -3.39 3.65
CA SER A 319 -13.85 -4.71 3.92
C SER A 319 -12.50 -4.53 4.63
N PRO A 320 -12.50 -4.16 5.93
CA PRO A 320 -11.26 -3.96 6.67
C PRO A 320 -10.43 -5.26 6.70
N LEU A 321 -9.11 -5.10 6.57
CA LEU A 321 -8.15 -6.19 6.59
C LEU A 321 -7.35 -6.13 7.90
N THR A 322 -7.49 -7.14 8.75
CA THR A 322 -6.76 -7.27 10.02
C THR A 322 -5.86 -8.50 9.96
N VAL A 323 -4.55 -8.29 10.04
CA VAL A 323 -3.53 -9.31 9.80
C VAL A 323 -2.57 -9.37 10.99
N GLY A 324 -2.40 -10.54 11.60
CA GLY A 324 -1.48 -10.73 12.73
C GLY A 324 -0.03 -10.98 12.32
N GLY A 325 0.22 -11.38 11.06
CA GLY A 325 1.54 -11.45 10.44
C GLY A 325 1.73 -10.40 9.34
N ASP A 326 2.28 -10.81 8.21
CA ASP A 326 2.56 -9.94 7.06
C ASP A 326 1.36 -9.87 6.09
N ALA A 327 1.17 -8.72 5.46
CA ALA A 327 0.15 -8.53 4.41
C ALA A 327 0.80 -8.28 3.05
N THR A 328 0.58 -9.20 2.10
CA THR A 328 1.08 -9.10 0.72
C THR A 328 -0.08 -8.96 -0.25
N LEU A 329 -0.18 -7.81 -0.91
CA LEU A 329 -1.20 -7.51 -1.92
C LEU A 329 -0.52 -7.28 -3.27
N VAL A 330 -0.84 -8.10 -4.26
CA VAL A 330 -0.22 -8.04 -5.60
C VAL A 330 -1.29 -7.94 -6.67
N SER A 331 -1.17 -6.92 -7.53
CA SER A 331 -2.05 -6.70 -8.67
C SER A 331 -1.29 -6.50 -9.98
N GLY A 332 -1.73 -7.19 -11.03
CA GLY A 332 -1.26 -6.96 -12.40
C GLY A 332 -1.72 -5.64 -13.04
N THR A 333 -2.65 -4.91 -12.43
CA THR A 333 -3.20 -3.64 -12.95
C THR A 333 -3.35 -2.59 -11.87
N THR A 334 -4.33 -2.67 -10.98
CA THR A 334 -4.62 -1.65 -9.97
C THR A 334 -4.92 -2.26 -8.62
N ILE A 335 -4.38 -1.66 -7.55
CA ILE A 335 -4.82 -1.89 -6.18
C ILE A 335 -5.70 -0.71 -5.76
N ALA A 336 -6.97 -0.96 -5.47
CA ALA A 336 -7.90 0.04 -4.95
C ALA A 336 -8.36 -0.37 -3.54
N LEU A 337 -7.62 0.07 -2.52
CA LEU A 337 -8.00 -0.12 -1.12
C LEU A 337 -9.02 0.95 -0.70
N GLY A 338 -10.29 0.63 -0.83
CA GLY A 338 -11.39 1.40 -0.22
C GLY A 338 -11.63 1.04 1.25
N SER A 339 -10.71 0.30 1.88
CA SER A 339 -10.82 -0.17 3.27
C SER A 339 -9.48 -0.10 4.01
N PRO A 340 -9.45 0.07 5.34
CA PRO A 340 -8.21 0.06 6.11
C PRO A 340 -7.53 -1.30 6.04
N LEU A 341 -6.20 -1.28 6.11
CA LEU A 341 -5.35 -2.45 6.25
C LEU A 341 -4.45 -2.27 7.46
N THR A 342 -4.53 -3.19 8.41
CA THR A 342 -3.66 -3.22 9.58
C THR A 342 -2.98 -4.57 9.64
N ALA A 343 -1.65 -4.57 9.61
CA ALA A 343 -0.82 -5.75 9.80
C ALA A 343 0.14 -5.52 10.99
N ALA A 344 0.29 -6.53 11.85
CA ALA A 344 1.27 -6.46 12.93
C ALA A 344 2.72 -6.65 12.42
N GLY A 345 2.90 -7.28 11.25
CA GLY A 345 4.17 -7.40 10.55
C GLY A 345 4.36 -6.36 9.43
N ASP A 346 4.99 -6.79 8.35
CA ASP A 346 5.25 -5.99 7.16
C ASP A 346 4.02 -5.91 6.25
N VAL A 347 3.93 -4.82 5.50
CA VAL A 347 2.88 -4.63 4.48
C VAL A 347 3.54 -4.35 3.14
N SER A 348 3.29 -5.21 2.15
CA SER A 348 3.80 -5.09 0.78
C SER A 348 2.64 -4.93 -0.21
N LEU A 349 2.58 -3.79 -0.89
CA LEU A 349 1.61 -3.51 -1.97
C LEU A 349 2.35 -3.38 -3.29
N ALA A 350 2.14 -4.31 -4.22
CA ALA A 350 2.75 -4.27 -5.54
C ALA A 350 1.68 -4.18 -6.64
N SER A 351 1.68 -3.10 -7.41
CA SER A 351 0.77 -2.89 -8.54
C SER A 351 1.53 -2.47 -9.79
N ALA A 352 1.22 -3.08 -10.94
CA ALA A 352 1.77 -2.62 -12.22
C ALA A 352 1.17 -1.29 -12.71
N GLY A 353 0.08 -0.81 -12.10
CA GLY A 353 -0.58 0.44 -12.43
C GLY A 353 -0.88 1.26 -11.19
N HIS A 354 -2.09 1.84 -11.12
CA HIS A 354 -2.45 2.78 -10.06
C HIS A 354 -2.74 2.08 -8.74
N THR A 355 -2.28 2.70 -7.65
CA THR A 355 -2.59 2.25 -6.29
C THR A 355 -3.32 3.36 -5.54
N THR A 356 -4.52 3.07 -5.05
CA THR A 356 -5.23 3.91 -4.08
C THR A 356 -5.19 3.21 -2.73
N VAL A 357 -4.74 3.92 -1.69
CA VAL A 357 -4.63 3.41 -0.32
C VAL A 357 -5.57 4.13 0.64
N ARG A 358 -5.99 3.43 1.71
CA ARG A 358 -6.78 3.99 2.79
C ARG A 358 -6.30 3.41 4.11
N ASN A 359 -5.90 4.26 5.07
CA ASN A 359 -5.40 3.89 6.40
C ASN A 359 -4.64 2.56 6.43
N VAL A 360 -3.36 2.62 6.05
CA VAL A 360 -2.49 1.44 6.04
C VAL A 360 -1.55 1.52 7.23
N THR A 361 -1.58 0.53 8.10
CA THR A 361 -0.70 0.43 9.26
C THR A 361 0.11 -0.86 9.15
N ALA A 362 1.43 -0.73 9.11
CA ALA A 362 2.39 -1.82 9.22
C ALA A 362 3.11 -1.73 10.58
N GLY A 363 3.22 -2.85 11.28
CA GLY A 363 4.05 -2.92 12.50
C GLY A 363 5.54 -2.90 12.20
N GLY A 364 5.94 -3.32 10.98
CA GLY A 364 7.32 -3.25 10.48
C GLY A 364 7.48 -2.28 9.30
N VAL A 365 7.89 -2.82 8.16
CA VAL A 365 8.08 -2.07 6.91
C VAL A 365 6.78 -1.98 6.14
N LEU A 366 6.49 -0.78 5.63
CA LEU A 366 5.47 -0.57 4.61
C LEU A 366 6.16 -0.36 3.25
N ASP A 367 6.10 -1.35 2.37
CA ASP A 367 6.66 -1.30 1.01
C ASP A 367 5.55 -1.13 -0.04
N LEU A 368 5.60 -0.03 -0.79
CA LEU A 368 4.71 0.23 -1.92
C LEU A 368 5.50 0.30 -3.21
N GLN A 369 5.20 -0.63 -4.13
CA GLN A 369 5.74 -0.68 -5.48
C GLN A 369 4.61 -0.42 -6.47
N VAL A 370 4.61 0.77 -7.08
CA VAL A 370 3.49 1.29 -7.88
C VAL A 370 3.95 1.67 -9.27
N GLY A 371 3.46 0.98 -10.30
CA GLY A 371 3.77 1.26 -11.70
C GLY A 371 3.04 2.48 -12.28
N GLY A 372 1.97 2.94 -11.64
CA GLY A 372 1.23 4.16 -11.96
C GLY A 372 1.35 5.24 -10.88
N ASN A 373 0.26 5.95 -10.59
CA ASN A 373 0.21 6.93 -9.50
C ASN A 373 -0.20 6.26 -8.17
N LEU A 374 0.32 6.80 -7.07
CA LEU A 374 -0.13 6.52 -5.71
C LEU A 374 -1.06 7.64 -5.21
N THR A 375 -2.25 7.30 -4.76
CA THR A 375 -3.23 8.25 -4.18
C THR A 375 -3.83 7.72 -2.88
N THR A 376 -4.39 8.61 -2.06
CA THR A 376 -5.21 8.25 -0.89
C THR A 376 -6.69 8.24 -1.25
N GLY A 377 -7.48 7.39 -0.57
CA GLY A 377 -8.93 7.28 -0.77
C GLY A 377 -9.70 8.46 -0.18
N ALA A 378 -9.22 9.03 0.92
CA ALA A 378 -9.76 10.21 1.59
C ALA A 378 -8.64 11.10 2.13
N ALA A 379 -8.97 12.39 2.36
CA ALA A 379 -7.99 13.37 2.84
C ALA A 379 -7.38 13.02 4.21
N GLY A 380 -8.13 12.34 5.08
CA GLY A 380 -7.65 11.97 6.41
C GLY A 380 -6.82 10.68 6.45
N ASP A 381 -6.62 9.99 5.33
CA ASP A 381 -5.97 8.69 5.34
C ASP A 381 -4.46 8.80 5.56
N VAL A 382 -3.92 8.00 6.47
CA VAL A 382 -2.48 7.99 6.83
C VAL A 382 -1.86 6.62 6.56
N LEU A 383 -0.61 6.64 6.10
CA LEU A 383 0.25 5.47 5.98
C LEU A 383 1.23 5.44 7.16
N THR A 384 1.07 4.47 8.05
CA THR A 384 1.85 4.38 9.30
C THR A 384 2.77 3.16 9.26
N ALA A 385 4.06 3.37 9.52
CA ALA A 385 5.07 2.31 9.61
C ALA A 385 6.32 2.80 10.35
N GLU A 386 7.13 1.90 10.91
CA GLU A 386 8.47 2.30 11.40
C GLU A 386 9.35 2.79 10.24
N HIS A 387 9.29 2.07 9.11
CA HIS A 387 10.04 2.37 7.92
C HIS A 387 9.17 2.27 6.66
N LEU A 388 9.10 3.36 5.91
CA LEU A 388 8.37 3.46 4.65
C LEU A 388 9.31 3.24 3.47
N ARG A 389 8.97 2.33 2.55
CA ARG A 389 9.59 2.21 1.23
C ARG A 389 8.56 2.52 0.17
N LEU A 390 8.90 3.48 -0.69
CA LEU A 390 8.02 3.93 -1.73
C LEU A 390 8.75 3.96 -3.07
N THR A 391 8.37 3.07 -3.98
CA THR A 391 8.83 3.10 -5.37
C THR A 391 7.64 3.34 -6.28
N VAL A 392 7.56 4.53 -6.88
CA VAL A 392 6.41 4.95 -7.70
C VAL A 392 6.90 5.48 -9.04
N ALA A 393 6.45 4.88 -10.14
CA ALA A 393 6.82 5.32 -11.48
C ALA A 393 6.07 6.61 -11.88
N GLY A 394 4.82 6.77 -11.44
CA GLY A 394 4.00 7.97 -11.65
C GLY A 394 4.11 8.99 -10.51
N ASN A 395 3.01 9.71 -10.28
CA ASN A 395 2.90 10.74 -9.25
C ASN A 395 2.54 10.15 -7.89
N VAL A 396 2.98 10.82 -6.82
CA VAL A 396 2.55 10.56 -5.44
C VAL A 396 1.67 11.70 -4.98
N GLY A 397 0.40 11.44 -4.74
CA GLY A 397 -0.57 12.45 -4.33
C GLY A 397 -0.90 13.47 -5.44
N SER A 398 -1.68 14.48 -5.07
CA SER A 398 -2.06 15.58 -5.96
C SER A 398 -2.20 16.89 -5.18
N SER A 399 -2.23 18.04 -5.87
CA SER A 399 -2.48 19.34 -5.23
C SER A 399 -3.86 19.33 -4.53
N GLY A 400 -3.87 19.35 -3.19
CA GLY A 400 -5.07 19.30 -2.36
C GLY A 400 -5.36 17.95 -1.69
N GLN A 401 -4.74 16.87 -2.16
CA GLN A 401 -4.81 15.52 -1.57
C GLN A 401 -3.38 14.94 -1.51
N PRO A 402 -2.55 15.38 -0.55
CA PRO A 402 -1.23 14.79 -0.34
C PRO A 402 -1.36 13.36 0.17
N VAL A 403 -0.37 12.53 -0.12
CA VAL A 403 -0.22 11.24 0.58
C VAL A 403 0.34 11.53 1.96
N ARG A 404 -0.41 11.21 3.00
CA ARG A 404 0.02 11.41 4.39
C ARG A 404 0.75 10.18 4.91
N THR A 405 1.88 10.42 5.54
CA THR A 405 2.74 9.39 6.11
C THR A 405 3.03 9.73 7.56
N ASP A 406 3.13 8.70 8.39
CA ASP A 406 3.62 8.75 9.76
C ASP A 406 4.67 7.65 9.87
N SER A 407 5.91 8.03 9.59
CA SER A 407 7.04 7.12 9.49
C SER A 407 8.26 7.64 10.22
N GLY A 408 8.98 6.74 10.91
CA GLY A 408 10.25 7.10 11.54
C GLY A 408 11.34 7.38 10.50
N SER A 409 11.38 6.55 9.45
CA SER A 409 12.30 6.73 8.32
C SER A 409 11.67 6.34 6.99
N ALA A 410 12.14 6.92 5.89
CA ALA A 410 11.62 6.62 4.56
C ALA A 410 12.71 6.49 3.49
N ASP A 411 12.52 5.51 2.60
CA ASP A 411 13.22 5.38 1.32
C ASP A 411 12.22 5.68 0.19
N LEU A 412 12.41 6.78 -0.52
CA LEU A 412 11.49 7.25 -1.56
C LEU A 412 12.20 7.23 -2.92
N LYS A 413 11.56 6.65 -3.93
CA LYS A 413 11.95 6.71 -5.34
C LYS A 413 10.74 7.01 -6.19
N VAL A 414 10.63 8.26 -6.65
CA VAL A 414 9.43 8.73 -7.37
C VAL A 414 9.80 9.31 -8.74
N GLY A 415 9.24 8.73 -9.80
CA GLY A 415 9.48 9.13 -11.19
C GLY A 415 8.67 10.37 -11.63
N GLY A 416 7.50 10.58 -11.05
CA GLY A 416 6.64 11.74 -11.27
C GLY A 416 6.69 12.79 -10.15
N SER A 417 5.73 13.71 -10.16
CA SER A 417 5.61 14.74 -9.12
C SER A 417 5.20 14.12 -7.78
N THR A 418 5.77 14.64 -6.69
CA THR A 418 5.42 14.21 -5.33
C THR A 418 4.69 15.32 -4.58
N ASN A 419 3.59 14.98 -3.91
CA ASN A 419 2.96 15.77 -2.88
C ASN A 419 2.73 14.87 -1.65
N LEU A 420 3.71 14.90 -0.75
CA LEU A 420 3.76 14.09 0.45
C LEU A 420 3.59 14.96 1.69
N GLN A 421 2.93 14.45 2.73
CA GLN A 421 2.82 15.10 4.02
C GLN A 421 3.22 14.13 5.13
N GLU A 422 4.40 14.33 5.69
CA GLU A 422 4.87 13.62 6.88
C GLU A 422 4.28 14.29 8.13
N GLN A 423 3.79 13.48 9.09
CA GLN A 423 3.17 13.99 10.31
C GLN A 423 4.19 14.57 11.31
N ASP A 424 5.48 14.29 11.13
CA ASP A 424 6.61 14.75 11.93
C ASP A 424 7.78 15.21 11.02
N GLY A 425 9.03 15.08 11.49
CA GLY A 425 10.22 15.20 10.66
C GLY A 425 10.45 13.95 9.79
N LEU A 426 11.36 14.05 8.83
CA LEU A 426 11.64 12.97 7.88
C LEU A 426 13.10 12.55 7.97
N THR A 427 13.34 11.27 8.28
CA THR A 427 14.68 10.69 8.20
C THR A 427 14.79 9.86 6.93
N ALA A 428 15.62 10.28 5.98
CA ALA A 428 15.94 9.47 4.81
C ALA A 428 16.63 8.17 5.28
N GLY A 429 16.11 7.01 4.86
CA GLY A 429 16.73 5.73 5.13
C GLY A 429 18.01 5.52 4.32
N ARG A 430 18.46 4.27 4.18
CA ARG A 430 19.68 3.95 3.42
C ARG A 430 19.46 3.99 1.91
N GLY A 431 18.22 3.78 1.44
CA GLY A 431 17.82 3.96 0.05
C GLY A 431 17.72 5.45 -0.33
N GLY A 432 17.50 6.32 0.66
CA GLY A 432 17.46 7.77 0.47
C GLY A 432 16.12 8.27 -0.09
N VAL A 433 16.08 9.55 -0.43
CA VAL A 433 14.93 10.21 -1.03
C VAL A 433 15.34 10.68 -2.41
N ASP A 434 14.94 9.97 -3.46
CA ASP A 434 15.20 10.25 -4.87
C ASP A 434 13.88 10.63 -5.56
N LEU A 435 13.72 11.93 -5.81
CA LEU A 435 12.52 12.51 -6.40
C LEU A 435 12.84 13.01 -7.81
N SER A 436 11.81 13.13 -8.65
CA SER A 436 11.93 13.71 -9.98
C SER A 436 11.02 14.92 -10.09
N THR A 437 11.56 16.06 -10.53
CA THR A 437 10.79 17.29 -10.70
C THR A 437 11.00 17.88 -12.09
N ALA A 438 9.95 17.89 -12.90
CA ALA A 438 10.00 18.40 -14.27
C ALA A 438 10.14 19.94 -14.30
N ALA A 439 10.73 20.49 -15.35
CA ALA A 439 10.89 21.93 -15.51
C ALA A 439 9.55 22.68 -15.41
N GLY A 440 9.51 23.75 -14.61
CA GLY A 440 8.29 24.54 -14.38
C GLY A 440 7.26 23.88 -13.44
N THR A 441 7.56 22.71 -12.87
CA THR A 441 6.72 22.03 -11.88
C THR A 441 7.34 22.03 -10.50
N GLU A 442 6.53 21.71 -9.49
CA GLU A 442 6.96 21.59 -8.11
C GLU A 442 6.72 20.16 -7.59
N THR A 443 7.69 19.68 -6.82
CA THR A 443 7.54 18.52 -5.94
C THR A 443 7.52 19.05 -4.51
N VAL A 444 6.51 18.68 -3.74
CA VAL A 444 6.25 19.20 -2.40
C VAL A 444 6.40 18.09 -1.36
N ILE A 445 7.26 18.33 -0.37
CA ILE A 445 7.28 17.59 0.89
C ILE A 445 6.81 18.55 1.98
N ASN A 446 5.68 18.21 2.58
CA ASN A 446 5.16 18.90 3.75
C ASN A 446 5.66 18.15 5.00
N LEU A 447 6.25 18.88 5.95
CA LEU A 447 6.71 18.35 7.23
C LEU A 447 6.03 19.10 8.37
N ASN A 448 5.68 18.41 9.44
CA ASN A 448 5.15 19.05 10.63
C ASN A 448 6.27 19.48 11.60
N GLY A 449 7.22 20.27 11.09
CA GLY A 449 8.42 20.63 11.82
C GLY A 449 9.42 19.49 11.91
N GLY A 450 10.37 19.63 12.84
CA GLY A 450 11.33 18.57 13.15
C GLY A 450 12.58 18.57 12.27
N THR A 451 13.23 17.41 12.20
CA THR A 451 14.51 17.24 11.50
C THR A 451 14.30 16.59 10.15
N LEU A 452 14.91 17.16 9.11
CA LEU A 452 15.12 16.48 7.84
C LEU A 452 16.52 15.85 7.87
N GLY A 453 16.58 14.57 8.21
CA GLY A 453 17.82 13.85 8.51
C GLY A 453 18.11 12.72 7.53
N SER A 454 19.21 12.00 7.77
CA SER A 454 19.56 10.80 7.01
C SER A 454 20.23 9.75 7.89
N ALA A 455 19.89 8.48 7.66
CA ALA A 455 20.56 7.31 8.21
C ALA A 455 21.59 6.70 7.23
N GLY A 456 21.95 7.44 6.15
CA GLY A 456 22.97 7.07 5.18
C GLY A 456 22.62 7.33 3.72
N GLY A 457 21.33 7.51 3.39
CA GLY A 457 20.87 7.84 2.04
C GLY A 457 20.88 9.35 1.75
N ALA A 458 21.02 9.71 0.48
CA ALA A 458 20.97 11.11 0.05
C ALA A 458 19.51 11.60 -0.09
N ILE A 459 19.31 12.91 0.04
CA ILE A 459 18.05 13.57 -0.31
C ILE A 459 18.28 14.36 -1.60
N VAL A 460 17.71 13.89 -2.70
CA VAL A 460 17.94 14.39 -4.05
C VAL A 460 16.62 14.58 -4.78
N SER A 461 16.43 15.77 -5.37
CA SER A 461 15.46 15.98 -6.43
C SER A 461 16.19 16.10 -7.76
N GLN A 462 15.98 15.13 -8.63
CA GLN A 462 16.41 15.14 -10.02
C GLN A 462 15.53 16.09 -10.86
N GLY A 463 16.03 16.47 -12.03
CA GLY A 463 15.32 17.35 -12.97
C GLY A 463 15.49 18.84 -12.68
N ALA A 464 14.86 19.65 -13.52
CA ALA A 464 15.03 21.12 -13.56
C ALA A 464 13.87 21.90 -12.91
N GLY A 465 12.95 21.21 -12.22
CA GLY A 465 11.87 21.83 -11.46
C GLY A 465 12.30 22.32 -10.07
N THR A 466 11.32 22.57 -9.21
CA THR A 466 11.55 23.07 -7.85
C THR A 466 11.16 22.02 -6.81
N LEU A 467 12.13 21.61 -5.98
CA LEU A 467 11.83 20.90 -4.73
C LEU A 467 11.36 21.92 -3.69
N VAL A 468 10.15 21.73 -3.19
CA VAL A 468 9.52 22.57 -2.18
C VAL A 468 9.47 21.81 -0.86
N LEU A 469 10.18 22.32 0.14
CA LEU A 469 10.05 21.89 1.53
C LEU A 469 9.13 22.88 2.24
N GLN A 470 7.93 22.44 2.58
CA GLN A 470 6.97 23.24 3.32
C GLN A 470 6.85 22.70 4.74
N VAL A 471 7.19 23.52 5.72
CA VAL A 471 7.35 23.08 7.11
C VAL A 471 6.54 23.97 8.03
N THR A 472 5.71 23.38 8.88
CA THR A 472 5.11 24.10 10.01
C THR A 472 6.12 24.14 11.15
N GLY A 473 6.54 25.32 11.60
CA GLY A 473 7.56 25.43 12.64
C GLY A 473 9.01 25.43 12.12
N THR A 474 9.93 25.01 12.99
CA THR A 474 11.36 25.00 12.69
C THR A 474 11.74 23.75 11.89
N LEU A 475 12.46 23.96 10.79
CA LEU A 475 13.14 22.91 10.03
C LEU A 475 14.60 22.82 10.46
N THR A 476 15.00 21.68 11.02
CA THR A 476 16.40 21.35 11.29
C THR A 476 16.94 20.51 10.14
N LEU A 477 17.95 20.99 9.43
CA LEU A 477 18.60 20.23 8.36
C LEU A 477 19.73 19.39 8.96
N GLY A 478 19.53 18.08 9.06
CA GLY A 478 20.52 17.12 9.54
C GLY A 478 21.34 16.45 8.42
N THR A 479 21.05 16.78 7.16
CA THR A 479 21.73 16.22 5.99
C THR A 479 21.61 17.16 4.79
N THR A 480 22.42 16.94 3.75
CA THR A 480 22.36 17.68 2.49
C THR A 480 21.06 17.39 1.74
N VAL A 481 20.36 18.45 1.34
CA VAL A 481 19.28 18.44 0.35
C VAL A 481 19.85 18.93 -0.98
N SER A 482 19.74 18.12 -2.03
CA SER A 482 20.31 18.41 -3.34
C SER A 482 19.27 18.49 -4.45
N ALA A 483 19.38 19.50 -5.31
CA ALA A 483 18.67 19.61 -6.59
C ALA A 483 19.68 20.04 -7.68
N PRO A 484 20.51 19.12 -8.21
CA PRO A 484 21.66 19.46 -9.03
C PRO A 484 21.36 20.30 -10.28
N GLN A 485 20.20 20.09 -10.89
CA GLN A 485 19.74 20.79 -12.10
C GLN A 485 18.52 21.68 -11.86
N GLY A 486 18.01 21.72 -10.62
CA GLY A 486 16.75 22.35 -10.27
C GLY A 486 16.89 23.36 -9.14
N ASN A 487 15.76 23.78 -8.60
CA ASN A 487 15.69 24.75 -7.52
C ASN A 487 15.29 24.08 -6.20
N ILE A 488 15.68 24.69 -5.09
CA ILE A 488 15.21 24.35 -3.75
C ILE A 488 14.46 25.56 -3.20
N ARG A 489 13.20 25.37 -2.79
CA ARG A 489 12.38 26.36 -2.11
C ARG A 489 12.00 25.86 -0.73
N ILE A 490 12.35 26.60 0.31
CA ILE A 490 11.98 26.27 1.69
C ILE A 490 11.03 27.32 2.21
N VAL A 491 9.89 26.87 2.73
CA VAL A 491 8.92 27.68 3.46
C VAL A 491 8.80 27.11 4.86
N ALA A 492 9.26 27.84 5.88
CA ALA A 492 9.30 27.37 7.27
C ALA A 492 9.20 28.54 8.25
N ASP A 493 9.04 28.28 9.55
CA ASP A 493 9.18 29.36 10.55
C ASP A 493 10.64 29.71 10.76
N ARG A 494 11.53 28.71 10.82
CA ARG A 494 12.98 28.86 10.97
C ARG A 494 13.69 27.73 10.25
N VAL A 495 14.88 27.99 9.71
CA VAL A 495 15.77 26.93 9.21
C VAL A 495 17.06 26.93 10.02
N VAL A 496 17.46 25.76 10.51
CA VAL A 496 18.61 25.59 11.40
C VAL A 496 19.52 24.50 10.86
N ASP A 497 20.83 24.71 10.99
CA ASP A 497 21.83 23.67 10.82
C ASP A 497 21.72 22.68 12.00
N GLY A 498 21.38 21.42 11.69
CA GLY A 498 21.31 20.34 12.66
C GLY A 498 22.59 19.54 12.81
N THR A 499 23.63 19.90 12.06
CA THR A 499 24.91 19.20 12.03
C THR A 499 25.91 19.89 12.96
N GLY A 500 26.89 19.12 13.43
CA GLY A 500 28.00 19.64 14.24
C GLY A 500 29.22 20.02 13.40
N ASP A 501 29.09 19.92 12.07
CA ASP A 501 30.15 20.22 11.12
C ASP A 501 29.76 21.42 10.25
N GLU A 502 30.61 21.71 9.28
CA GLU A 502 30.52 22.86 8.40
C GLU A 502 30.26 22.41 6.95
N GLY A 503 29.50 21.31 6.81
CA GLY A 503 29.17 20.65 5.54
C GLY A 503 28.02 21.29 4.79
N VAL A 504 27.98 21.11 3.47
CA VAL A 504 26.91 21.69 2.62
C VAL A 504 25.56 21.08 2.95
N LEU A 505 24.58 21.90 3.34
CA LEU A 505 23.21 21.46 3.62
C LEU A 505 22.25 21.69 2.45
N LEU A 506 22.49 22.72 1.64
CA LEU A 506 21.63 23.05 0.50
C LEU A 506 22.47 23.09 -0.79
N SER A 507 22.18 22.21 -1.75
CA SER A 507 22.98 22.07 -2.97
C SER A 507 22.11 22.13 -4.23
N ALA A 508 22.05 23.31 -4.86
CA ALA A 508 21.43 23.56 -6.17
C ALA A 508 22.41 24.31 -7.10
N PRO A 509 23.55 23.71 -7.48
CA PRO A 509 24.66 24.39 -8.18
C PRO A 509 24.25 25.10 -9.48
N ASN A 510 23.26 24.56 -10.21
CA ASN A 510 22.77 25.14 -11.47
C ASN A 510 21.42 25.86 -11.34
N GLY A 511 20.89 26.00 -10.11
CA GLY A 511 19.59 26.58 -9.86
C GLY A 511 19.56 27.54 -8.68
N GLN A 512 18.36 27.85 -8.21
CA GLN A 512 18.12 28.77 -7.11
C GLN A 512 17.88 28.02 -5.80
N VAL A 513 18.45 28.54 -4.72
CA VAL A 513 18.00 28.27 -3.35
C VAL A 513 17.20 29.48 -2.87
N LEU A 514 15.92 29.29 -2.57
CA LEU A 514 15.00 30.32 -2.08
C LEU A 514 14.47 29.94 -0.69
N LEU A 515 14.75 30.77 0.31
CA LEU A 515 14.21 30.63 1.66
C LEU A 515 13.18 31.72 1.94
N VAL A 516 11.99 31.30 2.36
CA VAL A 516 10.92 32.17 2.86
C VAL A 516 10.63 31.74 4.29
N VAL A 517 11.16 32.48 5.26
CA VAL A 517 11.10 32.10 6.69
C VAL A 517 10.49 33.21 7.55
N GLN A 518 10.10 32.91 8.79
CA GLN A 518 9.51 33.89 9.71
C GLN A 518 10.51 34.43 10.74
N THR A 519 11.38 33.56 11.24
CA THR A 519 12.29 33.80 12.39
C THR A 519 13.74 33.41 12.06
N GLY A 520 14.10 33.57 10.79
CA GLY A 520 15.48 33.50 10.32
C GLY A 520 15.93 32.12 9.82
N ALA A 521 17.14 32.10 9.27
CA ALA A 521 17.81 30.94 8.72
C ALA A 521 19.30 30.99 9.11
N GLY A 522 19.77 29.94 9.78
CA GLY A 522 21.12 29.89 10.35
C GLY A 522 21.26 30.61 11.68
N SER A 523 22.50 30.68 12.16
CA SER A 523 22.91 31.27 13.43
C SER A 523 24.31 31.87 13.30
N SER A 524 24.53 33.00 13.97
CA SER A 524 25.85 33.63 14.13
C SER A 524 26.70 32.99 15.25
N SER A 525 26.15 32.04 16.00
CA SER A 525 26.84 31.32 17.08
C SER A 525 27.27 29.91 16.64
N GLY A 526 28.49 29.51 17.02
CA GLY A 526 29.03 28.18 16.74
C GLY A 526 29.11 27.83 15.25
N ALA A 527 29.05 26.54 14.93
CA ALA A 527 28.87 26.00 13.57
C ALA A 527 27.38 26.01 13.18
N GLY A 528 26.75 27.19 13.25
CA GLY A 528 25.31 27.34 12.99
C GLY A 528 24.99 28.08 11.69
N GLN A 529 26.00 28.42 10.90
CA GLN A 529 25.79 29.07 9.59
C GLN A 529 25.16 28.05 8.65
N LEU A 530 24.29 28.47 7.73
CA LEU A 530 23.76 27.55 6.73
C LEU A 530 24.69 27.49 5.52
N GLU A 531 25.34 26.35 5.33
CA GLU A 531 26.16 26.11 4.16
C GLU A 531 25.35 25.76 2.92
N PHE A 532 25.73 26.39 1.82
CA PHE A 532 25.08 26.19 0.54
C PHE A 532 26.05 26.13 -0.64
N ILE A 533 25.57 25.49 -1.70
CA ILE A 533 26.07 25.60 -3.06
C ILE A 533 24.85 25.93 -3.93
N ALA A 534 24.81 27.11 -4.54
CA ALA A 534 23.67 27.53 -5.35
C ALA A 534 24.12 28.36 -6.54
N GLY A 535 23.43 28.21 -7.67
CA GLY A 535 23.55 29.15 -8.79
C GLY A 535 23.10 30.56 -8.39
N THR A 536 22.07 30.66 -7.54
CA THR A 536 21.68 31.90 -6.85
C THR A 536 21.05 31.59 -5.50
N LEU A 537 21.44 32.32 -4.44
CA LEU A 537 20.79 32.27 -3.13
C LEU A 537 19.86 33.47 -2.95
N SER A 538 18.64 33.27 -2.46
CA SER A 538 17.70 34.32 -2.06
C SER A 538 17.04 33.94 -0.74
N ALA A 539 16.84 34.92 0.15
CA ALA A 539 16.31 34.64 1.48
C ALA A 539 15.54 35.83 2.04
N THR A 540 14.31 35.61 2.47
CA THR A 540 13.51 36.63 3.15
C THR A 540 13.05 36.12 4.50
N THR A 541 13.15 36.96 5.53
CA THR A 541 12.59 36.69 6.85
C THR A 541 11.84 37.90 7.41
N GLN A 542 10.81 37.64 8.22
CA GLN A 542 10.14 38.68 8.98
C GLN A 542 11.04 39.23 10.09
N SER A 543 11.69 38.34 10.85
CA SER A 543 12.64 38.68 11.92
C SER A 543 13.71 37.59 12.08
N GLY A 544 14.63 37.74 13.04
CA GLY A 544 15.73 36.78 13.25
C GLY A 544 16.90 36.97 12.28
N GLU A 545 17.89 36.09 12.35
CA GLU A 545 19.12 36.19 11.56
C GLU A 545 18.99 35.49 10.19
N LEU A 546 19.78 35.92 9.22
CA LEU A 546 20.01 35.24 7.95
C LEU A 546 21.53 35.07 7.80
N VAL A 547 22.05 33.90 8.16
CA VAL A 547 23.50 33.64 8.21
C VAL A 547 23.84 32.46 7.31
N PHE A 548 24.58 32.74 6.24
CA PHE A 548 24.92 31.76 5.21
C PHE A 548 26.42 31.73 4.93
N ARG A 549 26.92 30.56 4.54
CA ARG A 549 28.30 30.38 4.09
C ARG A 549 28.37 29.52 2.84
N THR A 550 29.36 29.78 1.99
CA THR A 550 29.75 28.85 0.94
C THR A 550 31.27 28.79 0.83
N SER A 551 31.83 27.64 0.46
CA SER A 551 33.27 27.49 0.22
C SER A 551 33.72 28.04 -1.14
N GLY A 552 32.78 28.18 -2.08
CA GLY A 552 33.04 28.64 -3.45
C GLY A 552 32.63 30.09 -3.70
N ALA A 553 32.42 30.40 -4.98
CA ALA A 553 31.79 31.65 -5.38
C ALA A 553 30.27 31.58 -5.12
N ALA A 554 29.66 32.74 -4.85
CA ALA A 554 28.22 32.85 -4.65
C ALA A 554 27.62 34.01 -5.42
N VAL A 555 26.40 33.82 -5.90
CA VAL A 555 25.53 34.87 -6.43
C VAL A 555 24.34 35.03 -5.50
N LEU A 556 24.08 36.26 -5.07
CA LEU A 556 23.00 36.61 -4.17
C LEU A 556 21.91 37.35 -4.94
N GLY A 557 20.73 36.75 -4.96
CA GLY A 557 19.50 37.40 -5.39
C GLY A 557 18.95 38.32 -4.30
N ALA A 558 17.63 38.42 -4.22
CA ALA A 558 17.00 39.28 -3.22
C ALA A 558 17.19 38.70 -1.81
N MET A 559 17.61 39.55 -0.86
CA MET A 559 17.67 39.19 0.55
C MET A 559 17.06 40.27 1.44
N GLN A 560 16.27 39.88 2.45
CA GLN A 560 15.60 40.81 3.34
C GLN A 560 15.40 40.28 4.76
N ILE A 561 15.69 41.14 5.75
CA ILE A 561 15.14 41.04 7.11
C ILE A 561 14.17 42.21 7.31
N ALA A 562 12.90 41.93 7.56
CA ALA A 562 11.85 42.96 7.61
C ALA A 562 11.85 43.78 8.93
N THR A 563 12.13 43.15 10.06
CA THR A 563 12.19 43.81 11.38
C THR A 563 13.18 43.10 12.32
N GLY A 564 13.39 43.66 13.52
CA GLY A 564 14.25 43.05 14.55
C GLY A 564 15.72 43.44 14.44
N SER A 565 16.57 42.76 15.20
CA SER A 565 18.01 43.07 15.36
C SER A 565 18.93 41.96 14.84
N GLY A 566 18.41 41.01 14.06
CA GLY A 566 19.16 39.86 13.58
C GLY A 566 20.29 40.24 12.61
N LEU A 567 21.31 39.40 12.51
CA LEU A 567 22.38 39.59 11.54
C LEU A 567 21.94 39.10 10.15
N LEU A 568 22.12 39.91 9.10
CA LEU A 568 22.17 39.42 7.73
C LEU A 568 23.64 39.25 7.35
N ALA A 569 24.13 38.02 7.26
CA ALA A 569 25.51 37.72 6.92
C ALA A 569 25.62 36.67 5.83
N VAL A 570 26.46 36.94 4.82
CA VAL A 570 26.89 35.94 3.84
C VAL A 570 28.41 35.96 3.71
N SER A 571 29.02 34.78 3.84
CA SER A 571 30.46 34.58 3.65
C SER A 571 30.73 33.63 2.48
N ALA A 572 31.53 34.05 1.51
CA ALA A 572 31.93 33.24 0.37
C ALA A 572 33.44 33.00 0.36
N GLY A 573 33.82 31.73 0.25
CA GLY A 573 35.20 31.27 0.08
C GLY A 573 35.82 31.58 -1.29
N GLY A 574 35.04 32.16 -2.20
CA GLY A 574 35.47 32.70 -3.50
C GLY A 574 34.93 34.12 -3.76
N ALA A 575 34.55 34.42 -5.00
CA ALA A 575 33.93 35.69 -5.36
C ALA A 575 32.45 35.75 -4.92
N LEU A 576 31.97 36.93 -4.53
CA LEU A 576 30.58 37.14 -4.14
C LEU A 576 29.94 38.22 -5.02
N SER A 577 28.85 37.89 -5.69
CA SER A 577 28.10 38.84 -6.52
C SER A 577 26.69 39.06 -5.98
N ALA A 578 26.43 40.25 -5.44
CA ALA A 578 25.10 40.70 -5.05
C ALA A 578 24.37 41.30 -6.27
N THR A 579 23.55 40.47 -6.90
CA THR A 579 22.76 40.80 -8.08
C THR A 579 21.31 41.14 -7.75
N GLY A 580 20.80 40.85 -6.55
CA GLY A 580 19.51 41.35 -6.06
C GLY A 580 19.64 42.49 -5.07
N THR A 581 18.51 43.10 -4.68
CA THR A 581 18.47 44.05 -3.57
C THR A 581 18.66 43.31 -2.24
N ILE A 582 19.57 43.78 -1.40
CA ILE A 582 19.82 43.21 -0.08
C ILE A 582 19.55 44.28 0.97
N ARG A 583 18.61 44.02 1.89
CA ARG A 583 18.19 45.03 2.86
C ARG A 583 17.92 44.48 4.26
N HIS A 584 18.31 45.24 5.26
CA HIS A 584 17.89 45.05 6.65
C HIS A 584 17.04 46.24 7.08
N LEU A 585 15.73 46.04 7.24
CA LEU A 585 14.79 47.11 7.58
C LEU A 585 14.66 47.34 9.09
N GLY A 586 15.07 46.37 9.92
CA GLY A 586 15.24 46.52 11.36
C GLY A 586 16.63 47.05 11.79
N THR A 587 16.98 46.92 13.06
CA THR A 587 18.20 47.50 13.65
C THR A 587 19.47 46.65 13.52
N GLY A 588 19.36 45.47 12.91
CA GLY A 588 20.44 44.51 12.74
C GLY A 588 21.45 44.87 11.66
N ALA A 589 22.64 44.27 11.73
CA ALA A 589 23.74 44.51 10.80
C ALA A 589 23.59 43.72 9.50
N LEU A 590 24.19 44.23 8.43
CA LEU A 590 24.35 43.58 7.13
C LEU A 590 25.83 43.42 6.82
N THR A 591 26.29 42.17 6.67
CA THR A 591 27.70 41.84 6.43
C THR A 591 27.84 40.93 5.21
N LEU A 592 28.61 41.36 4.20
CA LEU A 592 28.97 40.51 3.06
C LEU A 592 30.49 40.35 3.03
N THR A 593 30.95 39.10 3.03
CA THR A 593 32.38 38.76 3.00
C THR A 593 32.68 37.85 1.83
N ALA A 594 33.73 38.18 1.07
CA ALA A 594 34.26 37.37 -0.01
C ALA A 594 35.77 37.21 0.18
N THR A 595 36.31 36.02 -0.07
CA THR A 595 37.77 35.89 -0.19
C THR A 595 38.26 36.47 -1.52
N GLY A 596 37.49 36.28 -2.59
CA GLY A 596 37.72 36.84 -3.91
C GLY A 596 37.10 38.22 -4.08
N ASN A 597 36.76 38.57 -5.32
CA ASN A 597 36.12 39.85 -5.61
C ASN A 597 34.71 39.91 -5.03
N LEU A 598 34.32 41.08 -4.51
CA LEU A 598 32.96 41.38 -4.06
C LEU A 598 32.34 42.39 -5.00
N THR A 599 31.26 42.02 -5.70
CA THR A 599 30.53 42.92 -6.61
C THR A 599 29.11 43.12 -6.13
N ALA A 600 28.64 44.37 -6.10
CA ALA A 600 27.27 44.70 -5.73
C ALA A 600 26.67 45.68 -6.75
N ALA A 601 25.78 45.16 -7.59
CA ALA A 601 25.16 45.94 -8.67
C ALA A 601 23.85 46.62 -8.24
N ASN A 602 23.16 46.04 -7.27
CA ASN A 602 21.88 46.51 -6.78
C ASN A 602 21.99 47.11 -5.36
N PRO A 603 20.97 47.86 -4.90
CA PRO A 603 21.03 48.55 -3.62
C PRO A 603 21.28 47.61 -2.44
N LEU A 604 22.17 48.04 -1.55
CA LEU A 604 22.43 47.46 -0.24
C LEU A 604 22.01 48.47 0.81
N SER A 605 21.16 48.10 1.77
CA SER A 605 20.68 49.08 2.75
C SER A 605 20.45 48.51 4.14
N THR A 606 20.80 49.29 5.16
CA THR A 606 20.34 49.07 6.55
C THR A 606 19.65 50.34 7.06
N THR A 607 18.76 50.22 8.04
CA THR A 607 18.25 51.41 8.75
C THR A 607 19.28 51.88 9.78
N SER A 608 19.42 51.21 10.92
CA SER A 608 20.36 51.64 11.97
C SER A 608 21.55 50.72 12.21
N GLY A 609 21.52 49.49 11.69
CA GLY A 609 22.63 48.54 11.83
C GLY A 609 23.80 48.84 10.88
N ALA A 610 24.98 48.33 11.21
CA ALA A 610 26.16 48.50 10.38
C ALA A 610 26.03 47.79 9.03
N LEU A 611 26.54 48.39 7.97
CA LEU A 611 26.69 47.79 6.64
C LEU A 611 28.18 47.57 6.37
N THR A 612 28.61 46.31 6.35
CA THR A 612 30.01 45.93 6.19
C THR A 612 30.20 45.06 4.95
N LEU A 613 31.13 45.47 4.08
CA LEU A 613 31.50 44.75 2.86
C LEU A 613 33.00 44.47 2.88
N THR A 614 33.39 43.21 2.78
CA THR A 614 34.80 42.81 2.88
C THR A 614 35.20 41.89 1.73
N SER A 615 36.27 42.26 1.02
CA SER A 615 36.96 41.41 0.04
C SER A 615 38.40 41.15 0.51
N THR A 616 38.67 39.97 1.08
CA THR A 616 39.94 39.76 1.81
C THR A 616 41.16 39.57 0.92
N ASN A 617 40.99 39.01 -0.29
CA ASN A 617 42.06 38.86 -1.29
C ASN A 617 41.71 39.44 -2.67
N GLY A 618 40.55 40.08 -2.83
CA GLY A 618 40.06 40.61 -4.10
C GLY A 618 39.86 42.12 -4.13
N ALA A 619 39.20 42.56 -5.20
CA ALA A 619 38.68 43.91 -5.36
C ALA A 619 37.22 44.00 -4.91
N LEU A 620 36.75 45.20 -4.59
CA LEU A 620 35.36 45.47 -4.27
C LEU A 620 34.78 46.46 -5.30
N THR A 621 33.74 46.06 -6.02
CA THR A 621 33.04 46.94 -6.97
C THR A 621 31.59 47.12 -6.55
N LEU A 622 31.23 48.33 -6.12
CA LEU A 622 29.86 48.71 -5.80
C LEU A 622 29.32 49.61 -6.91
N SER A 623 28.60 49.03 -7.87
CA SER A 623 27.93 49.77 -8.95
C SER A 623 26.54 50.27 -8.55
N GLY A 624 25.94 49.67 -7.52
CA GLY A 624 24.69 50.13 -6.91
C GLY A 624 24.88 51.19 -5.82
N THR A 625 23.85 51.39 -5.02
CA THR A 625 23.90 52.26 -3.82
C THR A 625 24.13 51.43 -2.56
N ALA A 626 24.94 51.92 -1.63
CA ALA A 626 25.05 51.37 -0.28
C ALA A 626 24.64 52.43 0.74
N THR A 627 23.57 52.19 1.49
CA THR A 627 22.97 53.20 2.38
C THR A 627 22.77 52.72 3.82
N THR A 628 23.00 53.62 4.77
CA THR A 628 22.62 53.44 6.18
C THR A 628 21.99 54.74 6.70
N THR A 629 21.06 54.66 7.66
CA THR A 629 20.58 55.87 8.36
C THR A 629 21.55 56.24 9.47
N SER A 630 21.81 55.34 10.42
CA SER A 630 22.70 55.63 11.56
C SER A 630 23.82 54.62 11.78
N GLY A 631 23.81 53.49 11.08
CA GLY A 631 24.84 52.45 11.22
C GLY A 631 26.13 52.81 10.50
N ALA A 632 27.27 52.33 10.99
CA ALA A 632 28.54 52.47 10.30
C ALA A 632 28.49 51.79 8.93
N LEU A 633 29.10 52.43 7.92
CA LEU A 633 29.23 51.92 6.56
C LEU A 633 30.71 51.65 6.30
N SER A 634 31.09 50.38 6.25
CA SER A 634 32.50 49.95 6.18
C SER A 634 32.76 49.08 4.95
N LEU A 635 33.66 49.52 4.07
CA LEU A 635 34.11 48.78 2.90
C LEU A 635 35.61 48.51 3.02
N SER A 636 36.02 47.25 2.91
CA SER A 636 37.43 46.84 2.95
C SER A 636 37.76 45.89 1.81
N ALA A 637 38.88 46.13 1.13
CA ALA A 637 39.38 45.26 0.07
C ALA A 637 40.91 45.12 0.11
N ARG A 638 41.43 44.00 -0.41
CA ARG A 638 42.86 43.88 -0.67
C ARG A 638 43.29 44.77 -1.83
N ASN A 639 42.56 44.67 -2.94
CA ASN A 639 42.83 45.41 -4.17
C ASN A 639 41.94 46.66 -4.23
N ASP A 640 41.63 47.14 -5.43
CA ASP A 640 40.86 48.38 -5.63
C ASP A 640 39.43 48.28 -5.06
N ILE A 641 38.94 49.41 -4.57
CA ILE A 641 37.53 49.65 -4.24
C ILE A 641 36.98 50.63 -5.27
N GLN A 642 36.02 50.19 -6.08
CA GLN A 642 35.34 50.97 -7.11
C GLN A 642 33.90 51.29 -6.70
N LEU A 643 33.50 52.57 -6.74
CA LEU A 643 32.30 53.04 -6.06
C LEU A 643 31.41 53.89 -6.97
N ALA A 644 30.12 53.54 -7.01
CA ALA A 644 29.07 54.42 -7.50
C ALA A 644 28.64 55.37 -6.38
N THR A 645 27.77 54.93 -5.46
CA THR A 645 27.22 55.81 -4.41
C THR A 645 27.14 55.15 -3.04
N LEU A 646 27.69 55.81 -2.03
CA LEU A 646 27.59 55.50 -0.61
C LEU A 646 26.89 56.64 0.10
N ALA A 647 25.93 56.35 0.97
CA ALA A 647 25.29 57.36 1.80
C ALA A 647 25.09 56.90 3.24
N SER A 648 25.49 57.74 4.20
CA SER A 648 25.23 57.52 5.62
C SER A 648 24.73 58.80 6.26
N ALA A 649 23.56 58.77 6.91
CA ALA A 649 22.98 60.00 7.48
C ALA A 649 23.67 60.41 8.78
N THR A 650 24.03 59.48 9.68
CA THR A 650 24.78 59.78 10.91
C THR A 650 25.87 58.76 11.26
N GLY A 651 25.97 57.64 10.54
CA GLY A 651 27.00 56.63 10.75
C GLY A 651 28.36 57.03 10.15
N LEU A 652 29.44 56.47 10.69
CA LEU A 652 30.79 56.63 10.15
C LEU A 652 30.93 55.88 8.82
N VAL A 653 31.52 56.54 7.81
CA VAL A 653 31.88 55.90 6.54
C VAL A 653 33.38 55.59 6.53
N THR A 654 33.74 54.31 6.38
CA THR A 654 35.14 53.85 6.34
C THR A 654 35.40 53.05 5.08
N LEU A 655 36.44 53.43 4.33
CA LEU A 655 36.92 52.70 3.16
C LEU A 655 38.40 52.39 3.34
N ALA A 656 38.79 51.13 3.15
CA ALA A 656 40.17 50.70 3.25
C ALA A 656 40.56 49.76 2.11
N SER A 657 41.46 50.21 1.23
CA SER A 657 42.16 49.37 0.27
C SER A 657 43.61 49.17 0.71
N THR A 658 44.01 47.92 0.99
CA THR A 658 45.34 47.65 1.58
C THR A 658 46.48 47.66 0.56
N THR A 659 46.22 47.30 -0.70
CA THR A 659 47.23 47.30 -1.77
C THR A 659 46.80 48.06 -3.03
N GLY A 660 45.54 48.50 -3.08
CA GLY A 660 44.94 49.16 -4.24
C GLY A 660 44.56 50.61 -4.01
N SER A 661 43.56 51.03 -4.78
CA SER A 661 43.05 52.39 -4.89
C SER A 661 41.58 52.47 -4.45
N LEU A 662 41.11 53.68 -4.13
CA LEU A 662 39.69 54.00 -4.05
C LEU A 662 39.32 54.80 -5.30
N LEU A 663 38.42 54.28 -6.14
CA LEU A 663 38.12 54.80 -7.47
C LEU A 663 36.62 55.03 -7.66
N ARG A 664 36.27 56.08 -8.40
CA ARG A 664 34.89 56.35 -8.82
C ARG A 664 34.48 55.53 -10.05
N LEU A 665 33.22 55.08 -10.07
CA LEU A 665 32.58 54.45 -11.24
C LEU A 665 31.80 55.44 -12.13
N HIS A 666 31.46 56.61 -11.59
CA HIS A 666 30.80 57.68 -12.34
C HIS A 666 31.25 59.06 -11.84
N ALA A 667 30.99 60.11 -12.63
CA ALA A 667 31.42 61.49 -12.36
C ALA A 667 30.60 62.24 -11.28
N GLY A 668 29.74 61.53 -10.53
CA GLY A 668 28.86 62.11 -9.52
C GLY A 668 29.43 62.02 -8.11
N VAL A 669 28.64 62.41 -7.11
CA VAL A 669 29.03 62.23 -5.69
C VAL A 669 29.09 60.74 -5.36
N ASN A 670 30.25 60.28 -4.89
CA ASN A 670 30.45 58.89 -4.53
C ASN A 670 30.16 58.61 -3.07
N ILE A 671 30.38 59.58 -2.18
CA ILE A 671 30.13 59.46 -0.75
C ILE A 671 29.33 60.67 -0.28
N THR A 672 28.19 60.43 0.37
CA THR A 672 27.43 61.45 1.10
C THR A 672 27.43 61.08 2.58
N ALA A 673 28.01 61.92 3.43
CA ALA A 673 28.12 61.66 4.87
C ALA A 673 28.06 62.96 5.67
N THR A 674 27.45 62.90 6.86
CA THR A 674 27.50 64.00 7.83
C THR A 674 28.69 63.87 8.80
N THR A 675 29.19 62.66 8.98
CA THR A 675 30.41 62.37 9.73
C THR A 675 31.63 62.47 8.82
N THR A 676 32.83 62.61 9.39
CA THR A 676 34.10 62.62 8.66
C THR A 676 34.38 61.22 8.07
N PRO A 677 34.31 61.00 6.75
CA PRO A 677 34.65 59.71 6.18
C PRO A 677 36.14 59.42 6.37
N ILE A 678 36.50 58.17 6.61
CA ILE A 678 37.87 57.70 6.75
C ILE A 678 38.22 56.90 5.50
N LEU A 679 39.16 57.40 4.71
CA LEU A 679 39.59 56.84 3.44
C LEU A 679 41.05 56.42 3.54
N GLN A 680 41.30 55.13 3.33
CA GLN A 680 42.64 54.55 3.32
C GLN A 680 42.90 53.84 1.99
N ALA A 681 44.00 54.19 1.34
CA ALA A 681 44.42 53.61 0.07
C ALA A 681 45.94 53.55 -0.02
N ALA A 682 46.46 52.48 -0.63
CA ALA A 682 47.89 52.34 -0.87
C ALA A 682 48.37 53.12 -2.11
N ARG A 683 47.51 53.29 -3.12
CA ARG A 683 47.90 53.86 -4.43
C ARG A 683 47.23 55.18 -4.77
N THR A 684 45.91 55.18 -4.93
CA THR A 684 45.18 56.37 -5.41
C THR A 684 43.84 56.51 -4.69
N ILE A 685 43.44 57.74 -4.37
CA ILE A 685 42.07 58.09 -3.98
C ILE A 685 41.53 59.04 -5.04
N ASP A 686 40.59 58.56 -5.85
CA ASP A 686 39.85 59.30 -6.87
C ASP A 686 38.35 59.22 -6.59
N LEU A 687 37.83 60.17 -5.79
CA LEU A 687 36.44 60.17 -5.32
C LEU A 687 35.88 61.59 -5.17
N THR A 688 34.56 61.74 -5.29
CA THR A 688 33.86 62.96 -4.90
C THR A 688 33.06 62.71 -3.62
N VAL A 689 33.34 63.50 -2.58
CA VAL A 689 32.82 63.31 -1.22
C VAL A 689 32.03 64.54 -0.78
N GLN A 690 30.76 64.36 -0.47
CA GLN A 690 29.91 65.38 0.16
C GLN A 690 29.91 65.16 1.67
N ALA A 691 30.84 65.82 2.36
CA ALA A 691 30.98 65.92 3.81
C ALA A 691 31.74 67.21 4.17
N ASP A 692 31.66 67.68 5.41
CA ASP A 692 32.40 68.87 5.86
C ASP A 692 33.92 68.60 5.96
N THR A 693 34.27 67.38 6.34
CA THR A 693 35.65 66.90 6.47
C THR A 693 35.79 65.49 5.95
N VAL A 694 36.98 65.13 5.47
CA VAL A 694 37.36 63.76 5.11
C VAL A 694 38.77 63.46 5.59
N SER A 695 38.98 62.30 6.19
CA SER A 695 40.30 61.82 6.63
C SER A 695 40.87 60.89 5.57
N THR A 696 42.00 61.26 4.96
CA THR A 696 42.69 60.47 3.94
C THR A 696 44.04 60.02 4.47
N ASN A 697 44.27 58.71 4.63
CA ASN A 697 45.51 58.13 5.19
C ASN A 697 45.98 58.83 6.49
N GLY A 698 45.03 59.17 7.38
CA GLY A 698 45.30 59.83 8.66
C GLY A 698 45.43 61.37 8.60
N THR A 699 45.34 61.97 7.42
CA THR A 699 45.37 63.42 7.22
C THR A 699 43.97 63.98 6.98
N LEU A 700 43.60 65.07 7.66
CA LEU A 700 42.27 65.67 7.55
C LEU A 700 42.22 66.71 6.40
N VAL A 701 41.21 66.61 5.55
CA VAL A 701 40.91 67.52 4.44
C VAL A 701 39.56 68.19 4.70
N PHE A 702 39.51 69.51 4.55
CA PHE A 702 38.34 70.34 4.85
C PHE A 702 37.67 70.87 3.59
N ARG A 703 36.35 70.98 3.60
CA ARG A 703 35.57 71.63 2.54
C ARG A 703 35.67 73.15 2.67
N ARG A 704 36.08 73.85 1.59
CA ARG A 704 36.16 75.33 1.55
C ARG A 704 35.07 75.88 0.63
N ASP A 705 33.88 76.09 1.18
CA ASP A 705 32.71 76.68 0.50
C ASP A 705 32.31 76.03 -0.84
N ALA A 706 32.58 74.72 -0.99
CA ALA A 706 32.22 73.93 -2.15
C ALA A 706 31.07 72.97 -1.83
N PRO A 707 30.25 72.52 -2.81
CA PRO A 707 29.19 71.54 -2.54
C PRO A 707 29.74 70.16 -2.15
N SER A 708 30.95 69.82 -2.59
CA SER A 708 31.66 68.56 -2.30
C SER A 708 33.19 68.75 -2.32
N ILE A 709 33.91 67.77 -1.79
CA ILE A 709 35.36 67.62 -1.84
C ILE A 709 35.68 66.66 -2.98
N VAL A 710 36.39 67.15 -4.01
CA VAL A 710 36.90 66.30 -5.10
C VAL A 710 38.32 65.89 -4.74
N LEU A 711 38.54 64.60 -4.54
CA LEU A 711 39.83 64.01 -4.19
C LEU A 711 40.44 63.35 -5.43
N TYR A 712 41.67 63.75 -5.76
CA TYR A 712 42.55 63.02 -6.67
C TYR A 712 43.94 62.99 -6.04
N LEU A 713 44.16 62.02 -5.16
CA LEU A 713 45.38 61.88 -4.37
C LEU A 713 46.12 60.63 -4.85
N VAL A 714 47.41 60.79 -5.17
CA VAL A 714 48.29 59.70 -5.57
C VAL A 714 49.34 59.53 -4.47
N PHE A 715 49.47 58.31 -3.97
CA PHE A 715 50.39 57.94 -2.90
C PHE A 715 51.56 57.15 -3.50
N SER A 716 52.76 57.45 -3.00
CA SER A 716 54.03 56.87 -3.45
C SER A 716 54.31 55.52 -2.81
#